data_AF-A0A3A8LBN3-F1
#
_entry.id   AF-A0A3A8LBN3-F1
#
_cell.length_a   1.000
_cell.length_b   1.000
_cell.length_c   1.000
_cell.angle_alpha   90.00
_cell.angle_beta   90.00
_cell.angle_gamma   90.00
#
_symmetry.space_group_name_H-M   'P 1'
#
loop_
_entity.id
_entity.type
_entity.pdbx_description
1 polymer ?
#
loop_
_entity_poly.entity_id
_entity_poly.type
_entity_poly.pdbx_seq_one_letter_code
_entity_poly.pdbx_strand_id
1 'polypeptide(L)'
;MFKHWSRALLAAGTLLGMGCQPPGTVDAESTAPAPFSERGGIGILSHEQELTTLSPQTVDARKSVAVTEVSILAPFTLSSVLQQLVTQNGGSGLNATQLFRQLWDTQNPSPGQPDLQPGAHCNDNGGFLNGFPYGCRTQEGAQAAANSPTNIHSYSAIGLYNRFDLAPASGAHCGEYRVVFGKTSGGAGRAFLILEASLPNPRPDLGLDGCRPVQSFWRDLSAKNVADRATALRDFYFTGLPGFSPVFHINNYGLNPEGTGQVRFNVFIEPLWVLKEFKLQRQCPGGVCTLKFAPVTVKTNPFGELFNPASTHPLAASFRAHFVNQVPALATDNLNTFNYAVPDQFNAVQGDSSTFDAMDEYSLRFGSGPSAFRNSIQARLDLIGSDLTPTQIVARAQALSCSGCHQRSDSVDVGTLPDGSTMRFPSAAGFIHNLEFTEPGPDGNRFFLSSALTQTFIPFRKQVMEGFLNAEHPLTPPSRFNLSGTASDGRFAYWVERRSGGVVMRASLDSGGEQLMAFNRTDPVAIATDGTHLYWTEAAGSILKLPVATPLATPTVLATGIAGLGGIATDGTTLFWTEGGALRKMSNQGGTRSDVVTARSNVTGRLTVDGTHVYWQEGDAIRKVAKGGGTVSTLLTRASITGLASDGAQVWLAEDGMPGRILRVPVGGGTVVQAFTPTFNLTSVAVGGDHVVWTENRSPGTVMAKTK
;
A
#
# COMPACT_ATOMS: atom_id res chain seq x y z
N MET A 1 65.91 21.67 -1.13
CA MET A 1 65.24 22.23 -2.32
C MET A 1 63.85 22.71 -1.93
N PHE A 2 63.47 23.86 -2.46
CA PHE A 2 62.51 24.83 -1.94
C PHE A 2 61.02 24.57 -2.29
N LYS A 3 60.14 24.88 -1.32
CA LYS A 3 58.90 25.71 -1.37
C LYS A 3 57.65 25.38 -2.22
N HIS A 4 56.52 25.55 -1.51
CA HIS A 4 55.26 26.28 -1.83
C HIS A 4 54.24 25.66 -2.83
N TRP A 5 53.00 25.40 -2.38
CA TRP A 5 51.81 26.30 -2.34
C TRP A 5 51.37 26.82 -3.72
N SER A 6 50.13 26.53 -4.14
CA SER A 6 49.03 27.53 -4.21
C SER A 6 47.87 27.09 -5.12
N ARG A 7 46.67 27.45 -4.68
CA ARG A 7 45.40 27.48 -5.44
C ARG A 7 45.47 28.51 -6.58
N ALA A 8 44.71 28.30 -7.66
CA ALA A 8 44.11 29.40 -8.43
C ALA A 8 42.89 28.93 -9.23
N LEU A 9 41.74 29.55 -8.95
CA LEU A 9 40.62 29.75 -9.86
C LEU A 9 41.05 30.69 -10.99
N LEU A 10 40.53 30.50 -12.20
CA LEU A 10 40.17 31.63 -13.08
C LEU A 10 39.21 31.21 -14.20
N ALA A 11 38.42 32.20 -14.58
CA ALA A 11 37.12 32.14 -15.23
C ALA A 11 37.18 32.17 -16.77
N ALA A 12 36.02 31.83 -17.34
CA ALA A 12 35.38 32.40 -18.52
C ALA A 12 36.12 32.38 -19.87
N GLY A 13 35.47 31.69 -20.82
CA GLY A 13 35.64 31.88 -22.25
C GLY A 13 34.35 31.50 -22.97
N THR A 14 33.40 32.43 -23.05
CA THR A 14 32.28 32.37 -24.00
C THR A 14 32.80 32.65 -25.41
N LEU A 15 32.65 31.69 -26.31
CA LEU A 15 32.75 31.89 -27.75
C LEU A 15 31.46 31.37 -28.40
N LEU A 16 30.75 32.30 -29.04
CA LEU A 16 29.61 32.07 -29.91
C LEU A 16 30.04 31.22 -31.11
N GLY A 17 29.34 30.10 -31.32
CA GLY A 17 29.39 29.31 -32.54
C GLY A 17 27.98 28.85 -32.88
N MET A 18 27.37 29.49 -33.88
CA MET A 18 26.20 28.96 -34.59
C MET A 18 26.59 27.63 -35.23
N GLY A 19 25.87 26.55 -34.91
CA GLY A 19 26.03 25.24 -35.51
C GLY A 19 24.78 24.40 -35.30
N CYS A 20 24.19 23.93 -36.40
CA CYS A 20 22.97 23.13 -36.43
C CYS A 20 23.06 21.90 -35.51
N GLN A 21 22.05 21.67 -34.67
CA GLN A 21 21.87 20.39 -33.99
C GLN A 21 21.32 19.34 -34.97
N PRO A 22 21.96 18.16 -35.10
CA PRO A 22 21.33 16.99 -35.69
C PRO A 22 20.31 16.37 -34.71
N PRO A 23 19.30 15.63 -35.21
CA PRO A 23 18.26 15.04 -34.38
C PRO A 23 18.85 14.07 -33.33
N GLY A 24 18.29 14.16 -32.12
CA GLY A 24 18.77 13.48 -30.93
C GLY A 24 18.95 11.99 -31.10
N THR A 25 20.06 11.51 -30.57
CA THR A 25 20.35 10.10 -30.30
C THR A 25 19.29 9.51 -29.38
N VAL A 26 18.80 8.34 -29.78
CA VAL A 26 17.95 7.42 -29.03
C VAL A 26 18.43 7.31 -27.58
N ASP A 27 17.56 7.65 -26.63
CA ASP A 27 17.84 7.51 -25.20
C ASP A 27 18.16 6.04 -24.87
N ALA A 28 19.20 5.86 -24.06
CA ALA A 28 19.60 4.57 -23.51
C ALA A 28 18.45 3.96 -22.70
N GLU A 29 18.17 2.68 -22.93
CA GLU A 29 17.15 1.89 -22.24
C GLU A 29 17.23 2.09 -20.72
N SER A 30 16.15 2.64 -20.17
CA SER A 30 15.82 2.56 -18.75
C SER A 30 15.78 1.08 -18.33
N THR A 31 16.60 0.72 -17.35
CA THR A 31 16.63 -0.61 -16.70
C THR A 31 15.48 -0.82 -15.70
N ALA A 32 14.43 0.02 -15.75
CA ALA A 32 13.23 -0.22 -14.97
C ALA A 32 12.56 -1.53 -15.45
N PRO A 33 12.15 -2.43 -14.53
CA PRO A 33 11.39 -3.60 -14.92
C PRO A 33 10.15 -3.15 -15.68
N ALA A 34 9.90 -3.74 -16.86
CA ALA A 34 8.75 -3.39 -17.68
C ALA A 34 7.47 -3.47 -16.82
N PRO A 35 6.57 -2.47 -16.93
CA PRO A 35 5.37 -2.46 -16.12
C PRO A 35 4.59 -3.75 -16.38
N PHE A 36 4.23 -4.38 -15.27
CA PHE A 36 3.29 -5.48 -15.23
C PHE A 36 1.89 -4.98 -15.66
N SER A 37 0.98 -5.90 -15.97
CA SER A 37 -0.43 -5.50 -16.16
C SER A 37 -0.99 -4.73 -14.96
N GLU A 38 -2.20 -4.21 -15.12
CA GLU A 38 -3.07 -3.73 -14.03
C GLU A 38 -3.28 -4.76 -12.90
N ARG A 39 -2.63 -5.92 -12.92
CA ARG A 39 -2.57 -6.95 -11.88
C ARG A 39 -1.08 -7.23 -11.66
N GLY A 40 -0.43 -6.42 -10.82
CA GLY A 40 1.01 -6.41 -10.57
C GLY A 40 1.34 -6.31 -9.10
N GLY A 41 2.62 -6.26 -8.72
CA GLY A 41 3.05 -5.92 -7.36
C GLY A 41 2.94 -7.07 -6.34
N ILE A 42 2.67 -6.71 -5.08
CA ILE A 42 2.51 -7.65 -3.97
C ILE A 42 1.34 -8.62 -4.18
N GLY A 43 0.37 -8.28 -5.02
CA GLY A 43 -0.70 -9.18 -5.43
C GLY A 43 -0.20 -10.44 -6.18
N ILE A 44 1.03 -10.48 -6.69
CA ILE A 44 1.58 -11.66 -7.39
C ILE A 44 2.46 -12.52 -6.47
N LEU A 45 2.90 -11.99 -5.33
CA LEU A 45 3.74 -12.74 -4.39
C LEU A 45 2.91 -13.89 -3.79
N SER A 46 3.47 -15.10 -3.81
CA SER A 46 2.85 -16.38 -3.39
C SER A 46 2.35 -16.35 -1.93
N HIS A 47 1.16 -15.80 -1.69
CA HIS A 47 0.48 -15.74 -0.39
C HIS A 47 -0.62 -16.81 -0.28
N GLU A 48 -0.52 -17.90 -1.04
CA GLU A 48 -1.42 -19.06 -0.92
C GLU A 48 -1.13 -19.93 0.32
N GLN A 49 -0.09 -19.62 1.10
CA GLN A 49 0.16 -20.27 2.39
C GLN A 49 0.15 -19.23 3.53
N GLU A 50 -0.60 -19.57 4.57
CA GLU A 50 -0.76 -18.86 5.86
C GLU A 50 -1.85 -17.78 5.97
N LEU A 51 -3.09 -18.15 5.63
CA LEU A 51 -4.28 -17.55 6.25
C LEU A 51 -4.99 -18.59 7.10
N THR A 52 -4.35 -19.02 8.19
CA THR A 52 -5.00 -19.88 9.19
C THR A 52 -4.97 -19.26 10.59
N THR A 53 -6.19 -18.98 11.06
CA THR A 53 -6.66 -19.09 12.44
C THR A 53 -6.05 -18.20 13.51
N LEU A 54 -6.12 -16.88 13.33
CA LEU A 54 -6.27 -15.95 14.45
C LEU A 54 -7.24 -14.84 14.01
N SER A 55 -7.97 -14.18 14.92
CA SER A 55 -9.01 -13.19 14.57
C SER A 55 -8.39 -12.02 13.80
N PRO A 56 -8.47 -11.99 12.45
CA PRO A 56 -7.69 -11.06 11.67
C PRO A 56 -8.36 -9.69 11.67
N GLN A 57 -7.58 -8.62 11.54
CA GLN A 57 -8.11 -7.36 11.06
C GLN A 57 -8.82 -7.59 9.73
N THR A 58 -10.13 -7.35 9.69
CA THR A 58 -10.96 -7.45 8.49
C THR A 58 -11.47 -6.09 8.06
N VAL A 59 -11.67 -5.89 6.76
CA VAL A 59 -12.23 -4.67 6.19
C VAL A 59 -13.50 -4.93 5.39
N ASP A 60 -14.43 -3.97 5.38
CA ASP A 60 -15.54 -3.95 4.44
C ASP A 60 -15.02 -3.43 3.08
N ALA A 61 -14.99 -4.30 2.08
CA ALA A 61 -14.49 -3.97 0.76
C ALA A 61 -15.20 -2.77 0.10
N ARG A 62 -16.49 -2.55 0.37
CA ARG A 62 -17.26 -1.41 -0.16
C ARG A 62 -16.85 -0.08 0.47
N LYS A 63 -16.24 -0.13 1.65
CA LYS A 63 -15.85 1.04 2.45
C LYS A 63 -14.37 1.34 2.36
N SER A 64 -13.55 0.30 2.20
CA SER A 64 -12.10 0.33 2.38
C SER A 64 -11.29 -0.10 1.15
N VAL A 65 -11.93 -0.62 0.09
CA VAL A 65 -11.24 -1.03 -1.13
C VAL A 65 -11.81 -0.36 -2.37
N ALA A 66 -13.13 -0.31 -2.50
CA ALA A 66 -13.83 0.31 -3.64
C ALA A 66 -15.06 1.09 -3.15
N VAL A 67 -14.94 2.42 -3.11
CA VAL A 67 -15.97 3.33 -2.60
C VAL A 67 -16.73 3.95 -3.77
N THR A 68 -18.04 3.74 -3.85
CA THR A 68 -18.88 4.20 -4.97
C THR A 68 -20.13 4.97 -4.55
N GLU A 69 -20.30 5.26 -3.26
CA GLU A 69 -21.45 6.00 -2.73
C GLU A 69 -21.47 7.44 -3.22
N VAL A 70 -22.61 7.87 -3.79
CA VAL A 70 -22.77 9.19 -4.43
C VAL A 70 -22.49 10.32 -3.45
N SER A 71 -22.95 10.19 -2.20
CA SER A 71 -22.76 11.20 -1.14
C SER A 71 -21.30 11.37 -0.74
N ILE A 72 -20.51 10.30 -0.80
CA ILE A 72 -19.07 10.32 -0.48
C ILE A 72 -18.27 10.93 -1.64
N LEU A 73 -18.69 10.67 -2.88
CA LEU A 73 -18.01 11.10 -4.09
C LEU A 73 -18.33 12.54 -4.51
N ALA A 74 -19.50 13.07 -4.13
CA ALA A 74 -19.94 14.42 -4.49
C ALA A 74 -18.90 15.54 -4.25
N PRO A 75 -18.07 15.51 -3.18
CA PRO A 75 -17.05 16.54 -2.95
C PRO A 75 -15.84 16.46 -3.91
N PHE A 76 -15.68 15.38 -4.68
CA PHE A 76 -14.60 15.17 -5.63
C PHE A 76 -15.00 15.70 -7.02
N THR A 77 -15.00 17.02 -7.19
CA THR A 77 -15.29 17.61 -8.51
C THR A 77 -14.03 17.61 -9.38
N LEU A 78 -14.17 17.33 -10.68
CA LEU A 78 -13.04 17.37 -11.61
C LEU A 78 -12.38 18.75 -11.65
N SER A 79 -13.19 19.81 -11.50
CA SER A 79 -12.72 21.19 -11.38
C SER A 79 -11.78 21.38 -10.19
N SER A 80 -12.17 20.93 -8.99
CA SER A 80 -11.31 21.03 -7.80
C SER A 80 -10.02 20.23 -7.96
N VAL A 81 -10.09 19.05 -8.56
CA VAL A 81 -8.91 18.19 -8.77
C VAL A 81 -7.92 18.83 -9.75
N LEU A 82 -8.37 19.23 -10.94
CA LEU A 82 -7.48 19.85 -11.92
C LEU A 82 -6.97 21.21 -11.44
N GLN A 83 -7.76 21.96 -10.67
CA GLN A 83 -7.32 23.20 -10.04
C GLN A 83 -6.18 22.95 -9.05
N GLN A 84 -6.26 21.91 -8.21
CA GLN A 84 -5.17 21.54 -7.31
C GLN A 84 -3.88 21.22 -8.07
N LEU A 85 -3.96 20.44 -9.15
CA LEU A 85 -2.79 20.10 -9.97
C LEU A 85 -2.16 21.34 -10.63
N VAL A 86 -2.98 22.25 -11.17
CA VAL A 86 -2.50 23.52 -11.73
C VAL A 86 -1.86 24.41 -10.65
N THR A 87 -2.45 24.49 -9.46
CA THR A 87 -1.88 25.25 -8.34
C THR A 87 -0.53 24.67 -7.91
N GLN A 88 -0.36 23.35 -7.89
CA GLN A 88 0.93 22.70 -7.60
C GLN A 88 2.00 22.96 -8.66
N ASN A 89 1.59 23.25 -9.91
CA ASN A 89 2.49 23.74 -10.96
C ASN A 89 2.83 25.25 -10.79
N GLY A 90 2.49 25.88 -9.67
CA GLY A 90 2.71 27.30 -9.40
C GLY A 90 1.64 28.21 -10.02
N GLY A 91 0.53 27.65 -10.51
CA GLY A 91 -0.58 28.42 -11.10
C GLY A 91 -0.26 29.08 -12.46
N SER A 92 0.84 28.71 -13.09
CA SER A 92 1.27 29.23 -14.40
C SER A 92 0.93 28.27 -15.55
N GLY A 93 0.82 28.80 -16.77
CA GLY A 93 0.41 28.04 -17.95
C GLY A 93 -1.11 27.93 -18.07
N LEU A 94 -1.62 26.70 -18.28
CA LEU A 94 -3.05 26.44 -18.45
C LEU A 94 -3.76 26.48 -17.08
N ASN A 95 -4.94 27.09 -17.03
CA ASN A 95 -5.86 26.93 -15.90
C ASN A 95 -6.57 25.55 -15.93
N ALA A 96 -7.34 25.21 -14.89
CA ALA A 96 -8.01 23.90 -14.79
C ALA A 96 -8.90 23.57 -16.01
N THR A 97 -9.69 24.54 -16.48
CA THR A 97 -10.57 24.39 -17.64
C THR A 97 -9.77 24.20 -18.93
N GLN A 98 -8.67 24.95 -19.09
CA GLN A 98 -7.79 24.83 -20.24
C GLN A 98 -7.03 23.50 -20.24
N LEU A 99 -6.54 23.03 -19.08
CA LEU A 99 -5.90 21.72 -18.96
C LEU A 99 -6.87 20.59 -19.33
N PHE A 100 -8.12 20.67 -18.88
CA PHE A 100 -9.18 19.73 -19.29
C PHE A 100 -9.44 19.77 -20.81
N ARG A 101 -9.56 20.97 -21.39
CA ARG A 101 -9.73 21.12 -22.84
C ARG A 101 -8.51 20.63 -23.62
N GLN A 102 -7.31 20.82 -23.09
CA GLN A 102 -6.06 20.34 -23.71
C GLN A 102 -6.03 18.81 -23.82
N LEU A 103 -6.62 18.08 -22.86
CA LEU A 103 -6.80 16.63 -22.98
C LEU A 103 -7.61 16.26 -24.22
N TRP A 104 -8.74 16.94 -24.45
CA TRP A 104 -9.56 16.73 -25.66
C TRP A 104 -8.81 17.15 -26.93
N ASP A 105 -8.04 18.23 -26.87
CA ASP A 105 -7.29 18.74 -28.04
C ASP A 105 -6.24 17.74 -28.54
N THR A 106 -5.74 16.83 -27.67
CA THR A 106 -4.83 15.74 -28.08
C THR A 106 -5.42 14.79 -29.12
N GLN A 107 -6.74 14.81 -29.30
CA GLN A 107 -7.45 14.01 -30.29
C GLN A 107 -7.47 14.65 -31.69
N ASN A 108 -7.14 15.95 -31.79
CA ASN A 108 -7.11 16.71 -33.04
C ASN A 108 -5.78 16.53 -33.78
N PRO A 109 -5.77 16.61 -35.14
CA PRO A 109 -4.58 16.50 -35.97
C PRO A 109 -3.77 17.80 -36.07
N SER A 110 -4.09 18.84 -35.31
CA SER A 110 -3.32 20.08 -35.32
C SER A 110 -3.87 21.02 -34.26
N PRO A 111 -3.08 22.01 -33.83
CA PRO A 111 -3.56 23.15 -33.05
C PRO A 111 -4.85 23.75 -33.62
N GLY A 112 -5.93 23.75 -32.82
CA GLY A 112 -7.20 24.38 -33.17
C GLY A 112 -7.66 25.47 -32.20
N GLN A 113 -7.13 25.47 -30.98
CA GLN A 113 -7.52 26.38 -29.90
C GLN A 113 -6.32 27.28 -29.51
N PRO A 114 -6.35 28.60 -29.81
CA PRO A 114 -5.21 29.49 -29.56
C PRO A 114 -4.78 29.55 -28.09
N ASP A 115 -5.73 29.37 -27.18
CA ASP A 115 -5.50 29.45 -25.73
C ASP A 115 -5.01 28.14 -25.09
N LEU A 116 -4.80 27.08 -25.88
CA LEU A 116 -4.32 25.77 -25.43
C LEU A 116 -2.87 25.46 -25.87
N GLN A 117 -2.20 26.40 -26.54
CA GLN A 117 -0.85 26.17 -27.07
C GLN A 117 0.25 26.34 -26.01
N PRO A 118 1.34 25.56 -26.07
CA PRO A 118 1.56 24.41 -26.97
C PRO A 118 0.87 23.12 -26.46
N GLY A 119 0.57 22.17 -27.34
CA GLY A 119 0.01 20.86 -26.97
C GLY A 119 0.40 19.77 -27.97
N ALA A 120 0.33 18.50 -27.54
CA ALA A 120 0.54 17.36 -28.44
C ALA A 120 -0.75 17.03 -29.20
N HIS A 121 -0.62 16.61 -30.46
CA HIS A 121 -1.70 16.27 -31.39
C HIS A 121 -1.47 14.88 -31.97
N CYS A 122 -2.55 14.23 -32.42
CA CYS A 122 -2.50 12.84 -32.86
C CYS A 122 -1.61 12.58 -34.08
N ASN A 123 -1.32 13.61 -34.89
CA ASN A 123 -0.50 13.49 -36.09
C ASN A 123 0.89 14.14 -35.99
N ASP A 124 1.31 14.64 -34.82
CA ASP A 124 2.58 15.36 -34.67
C ASP A 124 3.78 14.53 -35.16
N ASN A 125 3.67 13.21 -35.10
CA ASN A 125 4.65 12.24 -35.58
C ASN A 125 4.14 11.43 -36.79
N GLY A 126 3.47 12.10 -37.73
CA GLY A 126 2.93 11.48 -38.94
C GLY A 126 1.79 10.48 -38.69
N GLY A 127 1.11 10.60 -37.55
CA GLY A 127 0.05 9.66 -37.15
C GLY A 127 0.57 8.39 -36.49
N PHE A 128 1.80 8.39 -35.96
CA PHE A 128 2.38 7.27 -35.22
C PHE A 128 2.86 7.71 -33.84
N LEU A 129 2.80 6.82 -32.86
CA LEU A 129 3.54 6.96 -31.60
C LEU A 129 4.08 5.59 -31.22
N ASN A 130 5.32 5.54 -30.73
CA ASN A 130 6.03 4.29 -30.45
C ASN A 130 6.09 3.30 -31.65
N GLY A 131 6.11 3.84 -32.88
CA GLY A 131 6.10 3.03 -34.11
C GLY A 131 4.75 2.41 -34.48
N PHE A 132 3.68 2.65 -33.71
CA PHE A 132 2.34 2.14 -33.97
C PHE A 132 1.37 3.25 -34.40
N PRO A 133 0.32 2.92 -35.18
CA PRO A 133 -0.67 3.91 -35.60
C PRO A 133 -1.34 4.60 -34.41
N TYR A 134 -1.45 5.93 -34.50
CA TYR A 134 -2.09 6.78 -33.51
C TYR A 134 -3.24 7.57 -34.15
N GLY A 135 -4.46 7.03 -33.99
CA GLY A 135 -5.65 7.55 -34.66
C GLY A 135 -6.12 8.89 -34.09
N CYS A 136 -6.41 9.83 -34.98
CA CYS A 136 -7.11 11.07 -34.67
C CYS A 136 -8.61 10.82 -34.50
N ARG A 137 -9.22 11.56 -33.56
CA ARG A 137 -10.61 11.39 -33.11
C ARG A 137 -11.25 12.77 -33.08
N THR A 138 -11.62 13.30 -34.23
CA THR A 138 -11.92 14.73 -34.37
C THR A 138 -13.27 15.13 -33.76
N GLN A 139 -14.24 14.21 -33.61
CA GLN A 139 -15.49 14.52 -32.91
C GLN A 139 -15.27 14.60 -31.39
N GLU A 140 -14.41 13.73 -30.85
CA GLU A 140 -13.88 13.87 -29.48
C GLU A 140 -13.06 15.16 -29.34
N GLY A 141 -12.18 15.43 -30.30
CA GLY A 141 -11.32 16.62 -30.30
C GLY A 141 -12.09 17.94 -30.39
N ALA A 142 -13.28 17.93 -30.98
CA ALA A 142 -14.18 19.08 -31.01
C ALA A 142 -14.65 19.50 -29.59
N GLN A 143 -14.60 18.60 -28.60
CA GLN A 143 -14.92 18.94 -27.21
C GLN A 143 -13.87 19.88 -26.57
N ALA A 144 -12.72 20.10 -27.21
CA ALA A 144 -11.71 21.07 -26.79
C ALA A 144 -12.16 22.53 -26.98
N ALA A 145 -13.24 22.79 -27.73
CA ALA A 145 -13.76 24.13 -27.94
C ALA A 145 -14.26 24.77 -26.64
N ALA A 146 -13.98 26.07 -26.43
CA ALA A 146 -14.37 26.78 -25.21
C ALA A 146 -15.89 26.81 -24.96
N ASN A 147 -16.69 26.72 -26.03
CA ASN A 147 -18.16 26.68 -26.00
C ASN A 147 -18.74 25.25 -26.08
N SER A 148 -17.90 24.22 -25.93
CA SER A 148 -18.36 22.83 -25.92
C SER A 148 -19.40 22.60 -24.80
N PRO A 149 -20.52 21.91 -25.07
CA PRO A 149 -21.46 21.51 -24.04
C PRO A 149 -20.82 20.50 -23.06
N THR A 150 -19.84 19.71 -23.50
CA THR A 150 -19.01 18.89 -22.62
C THR A 150 -17.92 19.78 -22.01
N ASN A 151 -18.01 20.05 -20.72
CA ASN A 151 -17.01 20.84 -20.00
C ASN A 151 -16.60 20.13 -18.70
N ILE A 152 -15.69 20.76 -17.95
CA ILE A 152 -15.13 20.18 -16.72
C ILE A 152 -16.18 19.85 -15.65
N HIS A 153 -17.34 20.53 -15.66
CA HIS A 153 -18.45 20.28 -14.74
C HIS A 153 -19.40 19.18 -15.24
N SER A 154 -19.21 18.67 -16.46
CA SER A 154 -19.98 17.56 -17.00
C SER A 154 -19.56 16.20 -16.42
N TYR A 155 -18.53 16.17 -15.58
CA TYR A 155 -17.94 14.98 -15.01
C TYR A 155 -18.21 14.86 -13.51
N SER A 156 -18.58 13.67 -13.07
CA SER A 156 -18.74 13.33 -11.66
C SER A 156 -17.76 12.22 -11.29
N ALA A 157 -17.17 12.28 -10.09
CA ALA A 157 -16.46 11.13 -9.55
C ALA A 157 -17.48 9.99 -9.33
N ILE A 158 -17.17 8.80 -9.84
CA ILE A 158 -18.03 7.62 -9.78
C ILE A 158 -17.39 6.43 -9.05
N GLY A 159 -16.13 6.54 -8.64
CA GLY A 159 -15.47 5.54 -7.81
C GLY A 159 -14.07 5.95 -7.34
N LEU A 160 -13.75 5.55 -6.12
CA LEU A 160 -12.40 5.59 -5.55
C LEU A 160 -11.93 4.16 -5.25
N TYR A 161 -10.71 3.82 -5.67
CA TYR A 161 -10.18 2.46 -5.49
C TYR A 161 -8.80 2.47 -4.87
N ASN A 162 -8.64 1.72 -3.78
CA ASN A 162 -7.36 1.38 -3.20
C ASN A 162 -6.76 0.21 -3.99
N ARG A 163 -5.67 0.47 -4.71
CA ARG A 163 -4.91 -0.53 -5.48
C ARG A 163 -3.57 -0.82 -4.81
N PHE A 164 -3.60 -1.03 -3.50
CA PHE A 164 -2.42 -1.46 -2.74
C PHE A 164 -1.86 -2.80 -3.25
N ASP A 165 -2.69 -3.64 -3.89
CA ASP A 165 -2.25 -4.84 -4.60
C ASP A 165 -1.12 -4.55 -5.59
N LEU A 166 -1.09 -3.35 -6.19
CA LEU A 166 -0.08 -2.90 -7.15
C LEU A 166 1.20 -2.33 -6.51
N ALA A 167 1.31 -2.29 -5.18
CA ALA A 167 2.55 -1.88 -4.54
C ALA A 167 3.68 -2.85 -4.92
N PRO A 168 4.88 -2.38 -5.32
CA PRO A 168 6.00 -3.26 -5.60
C PRO A 168 6.49 -3.90 -4.30
N ALA A 169 7.02 -5.12 -4.38
CA ALA A 169 7.59 -5.83 -3.22
C ALA A 169 8.67 -5.03 -2.47
N SER A 170 9.37 -4.14 -3.18
CA SER A 170 10.37 -3.23 -2.61
C SER A 170 9.77 -2.14 -1.72
N GLY A 171 8.47 -1.87 -1.83
CA GLY A 171 7.83 -0.73 -1.18
C GLY A 171 8.24 0.62 -1.78
N ALA A 172 8.71 0.69 -3.03
CA ALA A 172 9.06 1.98 -3.66
C ALA A 172 7.87 2.97 -3.68
N HIS A 173 6.65 2.46 -3.81
CA HIS A 173 5.41 3.21 -3.67
C HIS A 173 4.32 2.35 -3.01
N CYS A 174 3.28 3.00 -2.49
CA CYS A 174 2.21 2.38 -1.72
C CYS A 174 1.02 1.96 -2.58
N GLY A 175 1.31 1.43 -3.77
CA GLY A 175 0.32 1.07 -4.77
C GLY A 175 -0.27 2.27 -5.49
N GLU A 176 -1.43 2.05 -6.10
CA GLU A 176 -2.17 3.06 -6.87
C GLU A 176 -3.47 3.47 -6.17
N TYR A 177 -3.87 4.73 -6.33
CA TYR A 177 -5.16 5.23 -5.82
C TYR A 177 -5.93 5.83 -6.98
N ARG A 178 -6.93 5.06 -7.44
CA ARG A 178 -7.66 5.35 -8.67
C ARG A 178 -8.92 6.14 -8.38
N VAL A 179 -9.14 7.19 -9.16
CA VAL A 179 -10.39 7.95 -9.22
C VAL A 179 -10.96 7.87 -10.62
N VAL A 180 -12.19 7.41 -10.74
CA VAL A 180 -12.90 7.36 -12.03
C VAL A 180 -13.87 8.54 -12.08
N PHE A 181 -13.73 9.39 -13.10
CA PHE A 181 -14.70 10.43 -13.43
C PHE A 181 -15.50 10.00 -14.66
N GLY A 182 -16.82 9.86 -14.51
CA GLY A 182 -17.73 9.60 -15.62
C GLY A 182 -18.40 10.89 -16.11
N LYS A 183 -18.55 11.05 -17.42
CA LYS A 183 -19.37 12.11 -18.03
C LYS A 183 -20.84 11.83 -17.75
N THR A 184 -21.45 12.60 -16.86
CA THR A 184 -22.84 12.47 -16.40
C THR A 184 -23.78 13.51 -17.01
N SER A 185 -23.26 14.51 -17.70
CA SER A 185 -24.03 15.52 -18.43
C SER A 185 -23.25 16.09 -19.64
N GLY A 186 -23.68 17.23 -20.20
CA GLY A 186 -22.93 17.92 -21.26
C GLY A 186 -23.06 17.31 -22.66
N GLY A 187 -24.26 16.94 -23.09
CA GLY A 187 -24.53 16.39 -24.43
C GLY A 187 -24.45 14.86 -24.52
N ALA A 188 -24.58 14.32 -25.74
CA ALA A 188 -24.58 12.88 -26.00
C ALA A 188 -23.17 12.25 -25.87
N GLY A 189 -23.11 10.92 -25.92
CA GLY A 189 -21.87 10.15 -25.81
C GLY A 189 -21.37 9.97 -24.37
N ARG A 190 -20.55 8.92 -24.18
CA ARG A 190 -19.98 8.53 -22.88
C ARG A 190 -18.48 8.77 -22.90
N ALA A 191 -17.92 9.22 -21.79
CA ALA A 191 -16.48 9.42 -21.62
C ALA A 191 -16.09 9.27 -20.15
N PHE A 192 -14.89 8.76 -19.91
CA PHE A 192 -14.36 8.51 -18.58
C PHE A 192 -12.92 8.99 -18.51
N LEU A 193 -12.65 9.83 -17.52
CA LEU A 193 -11.31 10.28 -17.16
C LEU A 193 -10.90 9.57 -15.88
N ILE A 194 -9.83 8.80 -15.92
CA ILE A 194 -9.39 7.97 -14.81
C ILE A 194 -8.02 8.47 -14.37
N LEU A 195 -7.93 8.92 -13.12
CA LEU A 195 -6.67 9.35 -12.50
C LEU A 195 -6.15 8.21 -11.63
N GLU A 196 -4.97 7.70 -11.94
CA GLU A 196 -4.36 6.53 -11.33
C GLU A 196 -3.06 6.96 -10.66
N ALA A 197 -3.18 7.43 -9.42
CA ALA A 197 -2.06 8.03 -8.69
C ALA A 197 -1.14 6.94 -8.13
N SER A 198 0.14 6.94 -8.51
CA SER A 198 1.16 6.19 -7.77
C SER A 198 1.54 7.00 -6.53
N LEU A 199 1.25 6.48 -5.33
CA LEU A 199 1.52 7.19 -4.07
C LEU A 199 2.92 6.85 -3.56
N PRO A 200 3.88 7.79 -3.52
CA PRO A 200 5.24 7.51 -3.08
C PRO A 200 5.27 6.99 -1.64
N ASN A 201 6.16 6.03 -1.36
CA ASN A 201 6.46 5.63 0.01
C ASN A 201 7.50 6.60 0.60
N PRO A 202 7.16 7.37 1.65
CA PRO A 202 8.10 8.29 2.28
C PRO A 202 9.16 7.59 3.13
N ARG A 203 8.99 6.28 3.39
CA ARG A 203 9.89 5.45 4.20
C ARG A 203 10.33 4.20 3.43
N PRO A 204 11.06 4.36 2.32
CA PRO A 204 11.58 3.23 1.56
C PRO A 204 12.58 2.40 2.38
N ASP A 205 13.16 2.97 3.44
CA ASP A 205 13.99 2.25 4.42
C ASP A 205 13.23 1.14 5.17
N LEU A 206 11.89 1.23 5.24
CA LEU A 206 11.02 0.22 5.83
C LEU A 206 10.42 -0.75 4.79
N GLY A 207 10.81 -0.64 3.52
CA GLY A 207 10.17 -1.39 2.44
C GLY A 207 8.65 -1.17 2.42
N LEU A 208 7.89 -2.25 2.25
CA LEU A 208 6.41 -2.20 2.21
C LEU A 208 5.77 -1.70 3.51
N ASP A 209 6.38 -1.90 4.68
CA ASP A 209 5.81 -1.43 5.94
C ASP A 209 5.75 0.09 6.03
N GLY A 210 6.55 0.80 5.24
CA GLY A 210 6.39 2.24 5.05
C GLY A 210 4.99 2.64 4.57
N CYS A 211 4.25 1.73 3.93
CA CYS A 211 2.88 1.94 3.42
C CYS A 211 1.76 1.58 4.40
N ARG A 212 2.08 1.00 5.55
CA ARG A 212 1.12 0.63 6.60
C ARG A 212 0.26 1.79 7.12
N PRO A 213 0.74 3.04 7.24
CA PRO A 213 -0.13 4.17 7.61
C PRO A 213 -1.29 4.37 6.63
N VAL A 214 -1.04 4.19 5.32
CA VAL A 214 -2.07 4.35 4.29
C VAL A 214 -3.09 3.22 4.36
N GLN A 215 -2.62 1.97 4.50
CA GLN A 215 -3.53 0.84 4.60
C GLN A 215 -4.34 0.83 5.90
N SER A 216 -3.76 1.30 7.00
CA SER A 216 -4.48 1.46 8.27
C SER A 216 -5.55 2.55 8.15
N PHE A 217 -5.26 3.66 7.47
CA PHE A 217 -6.27 4.67 7.13
C PHE A 217 -7.44 4.06 6.34
N TRP A 218 -7.15 3.30 5.29
CA TRP A 218 -8.20 2.66 4.48
C TRP A 218 -8.99 1.63 5.29
N ARG A 219 -8.35 0.85 6.16
CA ARG A 219 -9.00 -0.11 7.07
C ARG A 219 -10.03 0.60 7.95
N ASP A 220 -9.64 1.71 8.56
CA ASP A 220 -10.48 2.46 9.51
C ASP A 220 -11.75 3.04 8.86
N LEU A 221 -11.78 3.19 7.53
CA LEU A 221 -13.00 3.61 6.81
C LEU A 221 -14.17 2.63 7.00
N SER A 222 -13.89 1.36 7.26
CA SER A 222 -14.90 0.32 7.51
C SER A 222 -15.78 0.65 8.73
N ALA A 223 -15.19 1.25 9.76
CA ALA A 223 -15.88 1.62 11.00
C ALA A 223 -16.54 3.01 10.96
N LYS A 224 -16.22 3.84 9.95
CA LYS A 224 -16.75 5.21 9.84
C LYS A 224 -18.17 5.21 9.25
N ASN A 225 -19.00 6.12 9.76
CA ASN A 225 -20.25 6.49 9.09
C ASN A 225 -19.96 7.22 7.76
N VAL A 226 -20.99 7.44 6.95
CA VAL A 226 -20.88 8.03 5.60
C VAL A 226 -20.21 9.42 5.61
N ALA A 227 -20.60 10.29 6.54
CA ALA A 227 -20.09 11.67 6.60
C ALA A 227 -18.60 11.70 6.99
N ASP A 228 -18.22 10.94 8.02
CA ASP A 228 -16.83 10.85 8.48
C ASP A 228 -15.94 10.19 7.43
N ARG A 229 -16.48 9.19 6.69
CA ARG A 229 -15.76 8.55 5.59
C ARG A 229 -15.53 9.53 4.43
N ALA A 230 -16.55 10.34 4.09
CA ALA A 230 -16.42 11.38 3.06
C ALA A 230 -15.35 12.41 3.40
N THR A 231 -15.34 12.91 4.63
CA THR A 231 -14.30 13.84 5.12
C THR A 231 -12.92 13.19 5.09
N ALA A 232 -12.78 11.99 5.65
CA ALA A 232 -11.50 11.28 5.72
C ALA A 232 -10.91 11.01 4.32
N LEU A 233 -11.73 10.56 3.37
CA LEU A 233 -11.30 10.36 1.98
C LEU A 233 -10.96 11.67 1.30
N ARG A 234 -11.76 12.74 1.49
CA ARG A 234 -11.44 14.05 0.92
C ARG A 234 -10.08 14.55 1.42
N ASP A 235 -9.81 14.45 2.71
CA ASP A 235 -8.54 14.87 3.31
C ASP A 235 -7.37 14.03 2.78
N PHE A 236 -7.51 12.72 2.69
CA PHE A 236 -6.47 11.86 2.10
C PHE A 236 -6.11 12.26 0.65
N TYR A 237 -7.12 12.56 -0.16
CA TYR A 237 -6.90 12.85 -1.57
C TYR A 237 -6.43 14.29 -1.85
N PHE A 238 -6.95 15.29 -1.12
CA PHE A 238 -6.63 16.70 -1.34
C PHE A 238 -5.50 17.22 -0.43
N THR A 239 -5.35 16.67 0.78
CA THR A 239 -4.37 17.10 1.78
C THR A 239 -3.24 16.09 2.01
N GLY A 240 -3.55 14.79 2.00
CA GLY A 240 -2.61 13.72 2.32
C GLY A 240 -2.70 13.23 3.77
N LEU A 241 -1.84 12.28 4.13
CA LEU A 241 -1.67 11.79 5.51
C LEU A 241 -0.36 12.35 6.09
N PRO A 242 -0.15 12.31 7.41
CA PRO A 242 1.15 12.64 7.99
C PRO A 242 2.28 11.85 7.31
N GLY A 243 3.22 12.55 6.68
CA GLY A 243 4.34 11.97 5.94
C GLY A 243 4.05 11.62 4.47
N PHE A 244 2.80 11.68 4.01
CA PHE A 244 2.40 11.39 2.64
C PHE A 244 1.87 12.63 1.93
N SER A 245 2.26 12.82 0.67
CA SER A 245 1.63 13.82 -0.20
C SER A 245 0.14 13.49 -0.43
N PRO A 246 -0.69 14.47 -0.80
CA PRO A 246 -2.04 14.19 -1.27
C PRO A 246 -2.03 13.27 -2.48
N VAL A 247 -3.07 12.46 -2.64
CA VAL A 247 -3.23 11.62 -3.85
C VAL A 247 -3.31 12.48 -5.11
N PHE A 248 -4.01 13.61 -5.05
CA PHE A 248 -3.99 14.63 -6.10
C PHE A 248 -2.72 15.46 -6.01
N HIS A 249 -1.59 14.88 -6.43
CA HIS A 249 -0.31 15.55 -6.55
C HIS A 249 0.27 15.36 -7.96
N ILE A 250 0.81 16.42 -8.57
CA ILE A 250 1.34 16.36 -9.95
C ILE A 250 2.36 15.22 -10.15
N ASN A 251 3.20 14.96 -9.14
CA ASN A 251 4.22 13.90 -9.19
C ASN A 251 3.64 12.48 -9.18
N ASN A 252 2.36 12.29 -8.85
CA ASN A 252 1.75 10.96 -8.75
C ASN A 252 1.23 10.44 -10.09
N TYR A 253 1.35 11.21 -11.19
CA TYR A 253 0.78 10.88 -12.51
C TYR A 253 1.84 10.89 -13.62
N GLY A 254 3.03 10.35 -13.35
CA GLY A 254 4.14 10.24 -14.30
C GLY A 254 5.23 11.32 -14.21
N LEU A 255 5.04 12.36 -13.38
CA LEU A 255 6.07 13.39 -13.08
C LEU A 255 6.99 12.96 -11.92
N ASN A 256 7.36 11.69 -11.86
CA ASN A 256 8.29 11.15 -10.86
C ASN A 256 9.45 10.42 -11.56
N PRO A 257 10.59 10.21 -10.86
CA PRO A 257 11.75 9.54 -11.44
C PRO A 257 11.46 8.14 -11.99
N GLU A 258 10.48 7.41 -11.41
CA GLU A 258 10.09 6.10 -11.90
C GLU A 258 9.13 6.13 -13.10
N GLY A 259 8.60 7.31 -13.48
CA GLY A 259 7.57 7.45 -14.51
C GLY A 259 6.24 6.75 -14.18
N THR A 260 5.99 6.45 -12.91
CA THR A 260 4.82 5.70 -12.42
C THR A 260 3.59 6.58 -12.22
N GLY A 261 2.41 5.95 -12.18
CA GLY A 261 1.13 6.66 -12.14
C GLY A 261 0.74 7.17 -13.52
N GLN A 262 -0.56 7.31 -13.76
CA GLN A 262 -1.08 7.53 -15.11
C GLN A 262 -2.45 8.16 -15.11
N VAL A 263 -2.86 8.60 -16.29
CA VAL A 263 -4.18 9.13 -16.56
C VAL A 263 -4.74 8.39 -17.77
N ARG A 264 -5.88 7.73 -17.62
CA ARG A 264 -6.54 7.03 -18.73
C ARG A 264 -7.76 7.77 -19.18
N PHE A 265 -7.97 7.78 -20.49
CA PHE A 265 -9.12 8.41 -21.09
C PHE A 265 -9.83 7.41 -21.99
N ASN A 266 -11.07 7.12 -21.63
CA ASN A 266 -11.91 6.09 -22.24
C ASN A 266 -13.13 6.79 -22.86
N VAL A 267 -13.33 6.65 -24.17
CA VAL A 267 -14.30 7.48 -24.92
C VAL A 267 -15.17 6.66 -25.86
N PHE A 268 -16.45 7.02 -25.93
CA PHE A 268 -17.51 6.42 -26.75
C PHE A 268 -18.35 7.51 -27.46
N ILE A 269 -17.71 8.57 -27.97
CA ILE A 269 -18.42 9.63 -28.70
C ILE A 269 -18.55 9.23 -30.17
N GLU A 270 -17.42 8.95 -30.82
CA GLU A 270 -17.41 8.27 -32.10
C GLU A 270 -17.80 6.78 -31.90
N PRO A 271 -18.30 6.09 -32.95
CA PRO A 271 -18.85 4.74 -32.82
C PRO A 271 -17.90 3.68 -32.24
N LEU A 272 -16.59 3.88 -32.39
CA LEU A 272 -15.58 2.95 -31.91
C LEU A 272 -15.06 3.40 -30.54
N TRP A 273 -15.18 2.54 -29.53
CA TRP A 273 -14.52 2.77 -28.26
C TRP A 273 -13.01 2.83 -28.41
N VAL A 274 -12.39 3.82 -27.78
CA VAL A 274 -10.94 3.94 -27.65
C VAL A 274 -10.55 4.26 -26.20
N LEU A 275 -9.46 3.65 -25.74
CA LEU A 275 -8.75 4.03 -24.53
C LEU A 275 -7.36 4.56 -24.88
N LYS A 276 -6.99 5.69 -24.29
CA LYS A 276 -5.64 6.29 -24.39
C LYS A 276 -5.05 6.50 -23.01
N GLU A 277 -3.73 6.39 -22.90
CA GLU A 277 -2.99 6.66 -21.67
C GLU A 277 -2.21 7.98 -21.81
N PHE A 278 -2.15 8.72 -20.71
CA PHE A 278 -1.44 9.98 -20.59
C PHE A 278 -0.61 9.98 -19.31
N LYS A 279 0.49 10.74 -19.35
CA LYS A 279 1.18 11.21 -18.15
C LYS A 279 0.96 12.72 -18.01
N LEU A 280 1.00 13.23 -16.78
CA LEU A 280 1.23 14.65 -16.60
C LEU A 280 2.68 14.96 -16.97
N GLN A 281 2.88 16.09 -17.63
CA GLN A 281 4.20 16.61 -17.95
C GLN A 281 4.27 18.12 -17.71
N ARG A 282 5.45 18.61 -17.34
CA ARG A 282 5.75 20.04 -17.21
C ARG A 282 6.66 20.43 -18.36
N GLN A 283 6.20 21.34 -19.20
CA GLN A 283 7.00 21.91 -20.28
C GLN A 283 7.21 23.40 -20.01
N CYS A 284 8.47 23.85 -19.98
CA CYS A 284 8.80 25.23 -19.58
C CYS A 284 9.43 26.06 -20.71
N PRO A 285 8.79 26.20 -21.90
CA PRO A 285 9.34 27.03 -22.96
C PRO A 285 9.33 28.50 -22.53
N GLY A 286 10.46 29.19 -22.69
CA GLY A 286 10.57 30.62 -22.35
C GLY A 286 10.42 30.94 -20.85
N GLY A 287 10.59 29.95 -19.96
CA GLY A 287 10.57 30.14 -18.50
C GLY A 287 9.20 29.99 -17.83
N VAL A 288 8.10 29.88 -18.59
CA VAL A 288 6.76 29.58 -18.04
C VAL A 288 6.51 28.08 -18.13
N CYS A 289 6.37 27.42 -16.98
CA CYS A 289 6.10 25.99 -16.92
C CYS A 289 4.60 25.71 -17.07
N THR A 290 4.23 25.03 -18.13
CA THR A 290 2.85 24.60 -18.39
C THR A 290 2.69 23.11 -18.08
N LEU A 291 1.72 22.79 -17.21
CA LEU A 291 1.28 21.42 -16.96
C LEU A 291 0.36 20.95 -18.10
N LYS A 292 0.59 19.73 -18.61
CA LYS A 292 -0.18 19.15 -19.73
C LYS A 292 -0.38 17.65 -19.56
N PHE A 293 -1.42 17.13 -20.20
CA PHE A 293 -1.53 15.70 -20.48
C PHE A 293 -0.73 15.37 -21.74
N ALA A 294 0.30 14.53 -21.58
CA ALA A 294 1.12 14.04 -22.67
C ALA A 294 0.71 12.60 -23.01
N PRO A 295 0.33 12.31 -24.27
CA PRO A 295 -0.02 10.96 -24.68
C PRO A 295 1.20 10.05 -24.58
N VAL A 296 0.99 8.85 -24.07
CA VAL A 296 2.00 7.79 -23.98
C VAL A 296 1.39 6.47 -24.47
N THR A 297 2.23 5.45 -24.63
CA THR A 297 1.73 4.10 -24.88
C THR A 297 0.85 3.61 -23.74
N VAL A 298 -0.16 2.81 -24.08
CA VAL A 298 -0.99 2.14 -23.10
C VAL A 298 -0.20 0.95 -22.56
N LYS A 299 0.08 0.93 -21.25
CA LYS A 299 0.93 -0.11 -20.70
C LYS A 299 0.24 -1.48 -20.70
N THR A 300 1.03 -2.53 -20.92
CA THR A 300 0.57 -3.92 -21.00
C THR A 300 -0.47 -4.14 -22.10
N ASN A 301 -0.31 -3.42 -23.20
CA ASN A 301 -1.21 -3.45 -24.34
C ASN A 301 -0.41 -3.58 -25.64
N PRO A 302 0.30 -4.70 -25.85
CA PRO A 302 1.10 -4.89 -27.05
C PRO A 302 0.26 -4.82 -28.32
N PHE A 303 0.85 -4.37 -29.42
CA PHE A 303 0.15 -4.29 -30.71
C PHE A 303 -0.24 -5.68 -31.23
N GLY A 304 -1.51 -5.86 -31.59
CA GLY A 304 -2.10 -7.17 -31.91
C GLY A 304 -1.43 -7.92 -33.06
N GLU A 305 -0.94 -7.21 -34.08
CA GLU A 305 -0.21 -7.84 -35.19
C GLU A 305 1.11 -8.50 -34.76
N LEU A 306 1.64 -8.20 -33.58
CA LEU A 306 2.82 -8.89 -33.07
C LEU A 306 2.52 -10.36 -32.72
N PHE A 307 1.25 -10.69 -32.41
CA PHE A 307 0.78 -12.06 -32.17
C PHE A 307 0.57 -12.86 -33.46
N ASN A 308 0.44 -12.19 -34.61
CA ASN A 308 0.23 -12.85 -35.89
C ASN A 308 1.52 -13.56 -36.34
N PRO A 309 1.53 -14.90 -36.47
CA PRO A 309 2.72 -15.66 -36.85
C PRO A 309 3.26 -15.29 -38.25
N ALA A 310 2.42 -14.76 -39.13
CA ALA A 310 2.78 -14.33 -40.48
C ALA A 310 3.13 -12.82 -40.57
N SER A 311 3.10 -12.08 -39.46
CA SER A 311 3.36 -10.64 -39.46
C SER A 311 4.80 -10.33 -39.89
N THR A 312 4.92 -9.38 -40.82
CA THR A 312 6.19 -8.82 -41.30
C THR A 312 6.61 -7.57 -40.52
N HIS A 313 5.90 -7.22 -39.43
CA HIS A 313 6.25 -6.07 -38.61
C HIS A 313 7.66 -6.25 -38.01
N PRO A 314 8.53 -5.22 -38.02
CA PRO A 314 9.93 -5.36 -37.58
C PRO A 314 10.09 -5.90 -36.15
N LEU A 315 9.14 -5.58 -35.26
CA LEU A 315 9.15 -6.03 -33.86
C LEU A 315 8.50 -7.40 -33.63
N ALA A 316 7.90 -8.03 -34.65
CA ALA A 316 7.09 -9.23 -34.46
C ALA A 316 7.93 -10.44 -34.01
N ALA A 317 9.14 -10.60 -34.57
CA ALA A 317 10.04 -11.68 -34.21
C ALA A 317 10.56 -11.55 -32.76
N SER A 318 11.02 -10.35 -32.36
CA SER A 318 11.51 -10.09 -31.00
C SER A 318 10.39 -10.18 -29.97
N PHE A 319 9.19 -9.67 -30.29
CA PHE A 319 8.02 -9.81 -29.43
C PHE A 319 7.68 -11.27 -29.16
N ARG A 320 7.56 -12.11 -30.19
CA ARG A 320 7.19 -13.52 -30.00
C ARG A 320 8.24 -14.30 -29.20
N ALA A 321 9.52 -14.00 -29.41
CA ALA A 321 10.59 -14.57 -28.59
C ALA A 321 10.47 -14.15 -27.12
N HIS A 322 10.20 -12.87 -26.85
CA HIS A 322 9.92 -12.36 -25.51
C HIS A 322 8.68 -13.01 -24.88
N PHE A 323 7.58 -13.11 -25.64
CA PHE A 323 6.31 -13.66 -25.19
C PHE A 323 6.42 -15.12 -24.72
N VAL A 324 7.20 -15.94 -25.43
CA VAL A 324 7.46 -17.33 -25.00
C VAL A 324 8.08 -17.39 -23.60
N ASN A 325 8.95 -16.43 -23.24
CA ASN A 325 9.52 -16.35 -21.89
C ASN A 325 8.50 -15.95 -20.82
N GLN A 326 7.39 -15.33 -21.22
CA GLN A 326 6.30 -14.92 -20.31
C GLN A 326 5.28 -16.04 -20.05
N VAL A 327 5.31 -17.14 -20.80
CA VAL A 327 4.36 -18.26 -20.66
C VAL A 327 4.23 -18.76 -19.21
N PRO A 328 5.29 -18.94 -18.40
CA PRO A 328 5.13 -19.37 -17.01
C PRO A 328 4.30 -18.42 -16.15
N ALA A 329 4.49 -17.10 -16.30
CA ALA A 329 3.73 -16.10 -15.54
C ALA A 329 2.26 -16.04 -15.99
N LEU A 330 2.00 -16.27 -17.28
CA LEU A 330 0.65 -16.42 -17.83
C LEU A 330 0.01 -17.75 -17.43
N ALA A 331 0.79 -18.80 -17.18
CA ALA A 331 0.30 -20.13 -16.83
C ALA A 331 -0.10 -20.29 -15.35
N THR A 332 0.14 -19.28 -14.50
CA THR A 332 -0.29 -19.26 -13.09
C THR A 332 -1.78 -19.60 -12.96
N ASP A 333 -2.13 -20.61 -12.17
CA ASP A 333 -3.52 -21.09 -12.04
C ASP A 333 -4.38 -20.23 -11.09
N ASN A 334 -4.34 -18.92 -11.28
CA ASN A 334 -5.10 -17.97 -10.48
C ASN A 334 -5.42 -16.73 -11.30
N LEU A 335 -6.72 -16.49 -11.50
CA LEU A 335 -7.27 -15.39 -12.30
C LEU A 335 -6.85 -14.00 -11.79
N ASN A 336 -6.57 -13.88 -10.50
CA ASN A 336 -6.15 -12.61 -9.90
C ASN A 336 -4.68 -12.31 -10.13
N THR A 337 -3.84 -13.33 -10.39
CA THR A 337 -2.38 -13.20 -10.32
C THR A 337 -1.65 -13.63 -11.58
N PHE A 338 -2.28 -14.34 -12.53
CA PHE A 338 -1.65 -14.54 -13.84
C PHE A 338 -1.35 -13.21 -14.50
N ASN A 339 -0.15 -13.10 -15.06
CA ASN A 339 0.36 -11.84 -15.57
C ASN A 339 1.49 -12.04 -16.59
N TYR A 340 1.96 -10.96 -17.21
CA TYR A 340 3.19 -10.91 -17.98
C TYR A 340 3.76 -9.49 -18.03
N ALA A 341 5.06 -9.40 -18.30
CA ALA A 341 5.74 -8.14 -18.52
C ALA A 341 5.76 -7.82 -20.03
N VAL A 342 5.41 -6.59 -20.40
CA VAL A 342 5.45 -6.11 -21.79
C VAL A 342 6.39 -4.91 -21.89
N PRO A 343 7.59 -5.09 -22.48
CA PRO A 343 8.49 -4.00 -22.79
C PRO A 343 7.80 -2.90 -23.59
N ASP A 344 8.10 -1.64 -23.28
CA ASP A 344 7.32 -0.52 -23.77
C ASP A 344 7.32 -0.39 -25.29
N GLN A 345 8.41 -0.80 -25.95
CA GLN A 345 8.55 -0.84 -27.40
C GLN A 345 7.46 -1.70 -28.10
N PHE A 346 6.80 -2.61 -27.39
CA PHE A 346 5.74 -3.44 -27.97
C PHE A 346 4.34 -2.84 -27.76
N ASN A 347 4.18 -1.91 -26.80
CA ASN A 347 2.88 -1.36 -26.43
C ASN A 347 2.35 -0.43 -27.52
N ALA A 348 1.09 -0.65 -27.90
CA ALA A 348 0.32 0.26 -28.72
C ALA A 348 -0.07 1.52 -27.93
N VAL A 349 -0.51 2.54 -28.66
CA VAL A 349 -0.80 3.88 -28.12
C VAL A 349 -2.25 4.01 -27.67
N GLN A 350 -3.09 3.06 -28.07
CA GLN A 350 -4.49 3.03 -27.76
C GLN A 350 -4.97 1.58 -27.66
N GLY A 351 -6.01 1.38 -26.86
CA GLY A 351 -6.82 0.15 -26.91
C GLY A 351 -8.11 0.39 -27.69
N ASP A 352 -8.62 -0.65 -28.37
CA ASP A 352 -9.85 -0.57 -29.18
C ASP A 352 -10.79 -1.77 -29.04
N SER A 353 -12.07 -1.55 -29.35
CA SER A 353 -13.13 -2.57 -29.24
C SER A 353 -13.50 -3.21 -30.58
N SER A 354 -13.04 -2.64 -31.69
CA SER A 354 -13.23 -3.17 -33.03
C SER A 354 -12.25 -2.55 -34.04
N THR A 355 -11.46 -3.40 -34.68
CA THR A 355 -10.93 -3.28 -36.06
C THR A 355 -10.22 -2.00 -36.53
N PHE A 356 -9.78 -1.08 -35.66
CA PHE A 356 -8.78 -0.09 -36.10
C PHE A 356 -7.42 -0.80 -36.12
N ASP A 357 -7.15 -1.53 -37.20
CA ASP A 357 -5.99 -2.44 -37.36
C ASP A 357 -5.92 -3.62 -36.38
N ALA A 358 -6.97 -3.83 -35.57
CA ALA A 358 -7.07 -4.87 -34.55
C ALA A 358 -5.93 -4.78 -33.50
N MET A 359 -5.82 -3.58 -32.92
CA MET A 359 -4.79 -3.22 -31.93
C MET A 359 -4.69 -4.21 -30.77
N ASP A 360 -5.82 -4.77 -30.35
CA ASP A 360 -5.89 -5.62 -29.16
C ASP A 360 -6.50 -7.02 -29.41
N GLU A 361 -6.63 -7.46 -30.67
CA GLU A 361 -7.31 -8.72 -31.01
C GLU A 361 -6.34 -9.91 -31.07
N TYR A 362 -5.65 -10.17 -29.96
CA TYR A 362 -4.52 -11.11 -29.92
C TYR A 362 -4.92 -12.52 -30.33
N SER A 363 -6.08 -12.99 -29.85
CA SER A 363 -6.56 -14.34 -30.14
C SER A 363 -6.92 -14.53 -31.61
N LEU A 364 -7.50 -13.49 -32.23
CA LEU A 364 -7.80 -13.50 -33.67
C LEU A 364 -6.52 -13.50 -34.49
N ARG A 365 -5.57 -12.63 -34.15
CA ARG A 365 -4.28 -12.50 -34.83
C ARG A 365 -3.41 -13.75 -34.69
N PHE A 366 -3.43 -14.39 -33.53
CA PHE A 366 -2.73 -15.64 -33.28
C PHE A 366 -3.25 -16.80 -34.15
N GLY A 367 -4.57 -16.83 -34.38
CA GLY A 367 -5.24 -17.82 -35.23
C GLY A 367 -5.25 -19.24 -34.66
N SER A 368 -5.98 -20.13 -35.34
CA SER A 368 -6.11 -21.55 -34.97
C SER A 368 -5.13 -22.48 -35.70
N GLY A 369 -4.48 -22.00 -36.76
CA GLY A 369 -3.59 -22.81 -37.60
C GLY A 369 -2.26 -23.19 -36.92
N PRO A 370 -1.58 -24.24 -37.43
CA PRO A 370 -0.25 -24.60 -36.96
C PRO A 370 0.76 -23.49 -37.27
N SER A 371 1.64 -23.18 -36.32
CA SER A 371 2.70 -22.19 -36.51
C SER A 371 3.88 -22.47 -35.59
N ALA A 372 5.07 -21.99 -35.97
CA ALA A 372 6.26 -22.09 -35.12
C ALA A 372 6.03 -21.42 -33.75
N PHE A 373 5.31 -20.29 -33.72
CA PHE A 373 5.01 -19.59 -32.48
C PHE A 373 4.13 -20.42 -31.54
N ARG A 374 3.08 -21.06 -32.07
CA ARG A 374 2.22 -21.98 -31.31
C ARG A 374 3.03 -23.15 -30.74
N ASN A 375 3.92 -23.74 -31.55
CA ASN A 375 4.78 -24.84 -31.12
C ASN A 375 5.75 -24.40 -30.01
N SER A 376 6.29 -23.18 -30.07
CA SER A 376 7.16 -22.65 -29.02
C SER A 376 6.42 -22.41 -27.70
N ILE A 377 5.16 -21.93 -27.76
CA ILE A 377 4.33 -21.80 -26.56
C ILE A 377 4.02 -23.19 -25.98
N GLN A 378 3.63 -24.16 -26.82
CA GLN A 378 3.36 -25.54 -26.37
C GLN A 378 4.60 -26.17 -25.72
N ALA A 379 5.77 -26.08 -26.35
CA ALA A 379 7.00 -26.61 -25.79
C ALA A 379 7.34 -25.98 -24.43
N ARG A 380 7.00 -24.70 -24.22
CA ARG A 380 7.20 -24.04 -22.94
C ARG A 380 6.18 -24.48 -21.88
N LEU A 381 4.94 -24.76 -22.27
CA LEU A 381 3.90 -25.33 -21.40
C LEU A 381 4.27 -26.75 -20.95
N ASP A 382 4.69 -27.59 -21.90
CA ASP A 382 5.16 -28.95 -21.62
C ASP A 382 6.34 -28.95 -20.63
N LEU A 383 7.27 -28.01 -20.81
CA LEU A 383 8.44 -27.86 -19.95
C LEU A 383 8.09 -27.47 -18.50
N ILE A 384 7.02 -26.71 -18.29
CA ILE A 384 6.56 -26.32 -16.95
C ILE A 384 5.46 -27.25 -16.41
N GLY A 385 5.09 -28.30 -17.16
CA GLY A 385 4.04 -29.25 -16.78
C GLY A 385 2.64 -28.63 -16.70
N SER A 386 2.33 -27.63 -17.53
CA SER A 386 1.01 -26.99 -17.55
C SER A 386 0.11 -27.63 -18.60
N ASP A 387 -1.12 -27.95 -18.22
CA ASP A 387 -2.16 -28.51 -19.12
C ASP A 387 -2.88 -27.43 -19.96
N LEU A 388 -2.49 -26.17 -19.84
CA LEU A 388 -3.05 -25.10 -20.67
C LEU A 388 -2.65 -25.28 -22.13
N THR A 389 -3.45 -24.68 -23.02
CA THR A 389 -3.16 -24.66 -24.46
C THR A 389 -2.52 -23.33 -24.87
N PRO A 390 -1.79 -23.27 -25.99
CA PRO A 390 -1.30 -22.01 -26.55
C PRO A 390 -2.40 -20.98 -26.79
N THR A 391 -3.60 -21.43 -27.16
CA THR A 391 -4.77 -20.55 -27.32
C THR A 391 -5.20 -19.94 -25.98
N GLN A 392 -5.25 -20.72 -24.90
CA GLN A 392 -5.58 -20.20 -23.56
C GLN A 392 -4.51 -19.22 -23.04
N ILE A 393 -3.22 -19.46 -23.34
CA ILE A 393 -2.16 -18.51 -22.96
C ILE A 393 -2.30 -17.16 -23.67
N VAL A 394 -2.62 -17.17 -24.97
CA VAL A 394 -2.89 -15.92 -25.71
C VAL A 394 -4.18 -15.26 -25.22
N ALA A 395 -5.21 -16.03 -24.89
CA ALA A 395 -6.45 -15.52 -24.29
C ALA A 395 -6.20 -14.85 -22.93
N ARG A 396 -5.33 -15.40 -22.09
CA ARG A 396 -4.88 -14.78 -20.82
C ARG A 396 -4.15 -13.46 -21.07
N ALA A 397 -3.23 -13.43 -22.05
CA ALA A 397 -2.55 -12.18 -22.42
C ALA A 397 -3.54 -11.11 -22.93
N GLN A 398 -4.54 -11.52 -23.73
CA GLN A 398 -5.60 -10.63 -24.20
C GLN A 398 -6.43 -10.11 -23.02
N ALA A 399 -6.78 -10.95 -22.06
CA ALA A 399 -7.55 -10.54 -20.89
C ALA A 399 -6.85 -9.49 -20.00
N LEU A 400 -5.53 -9.34 -20.15
CA LEU A 400 -4.73 -8.30 -19.48
C LEU A 400 -4.56 -7.02 -20.30
N SER A 401 -4.91 -7.05 -21.59
CA SER A 401 -4.98 -5.85 -22.43
C SER A 401 -6.19 -4.99 -22.05
N CYS A 402 -6.22 -3.75 -22.53
CA CYS A 402 -7.31 -2.84 -22.19
C CYS A 402 -8.65 -3.36 -22.67
N SER A 403 -8.77 -3.71 -23.95
CA SER A 403 -10.03 -4.20 -24.51
C SER A 403 -10.43 -5.59 -24.02
N GLY A 404 -9.45 -6.45 -23.69
CA GLY A 404 -9.72 -7.76 -23.09
C GLY A 404 -10.26 -7.66 -21.67
N CYS A 405 -9.67 -6.81 -20.84
CA CYS A 405 -10.19 -6.55 -19.49
C CYS A 405 -11.63 -6.01 -19.54
N HIS A 406 -11.93 -5.17 -20.54
CA HIS A 406 -13.27 -4.66 -20.83
C HIS A 406 -14.21 -5.76 -21.36
N GLN A 407 -14.56 -5.76 -22.65
CA GLN A 407 -15.58 -6.68 -23.17
C GLN A 407 -14.98 -7.91 -23.86
N ARG A 408 -13.78 -7.81 -24.45
CA ARG A 408 -13.30 -8.83 -25.40
C ARG A 408 -12.98 -10.17 -24.76
N SER A 409 -12.72 -10.20 -23.45
CA SER A 409 -12.49 -11.45 -22.72
C SER A 409 -13.70 -11.87 -21.88
N ASP A 410 -14.86 -11.22 -22.00
CA ASP A 410 -16.07 -11.64 -21.27
C ASP A 410 -16.40 -13.11 -21.54
N SER A 411 -16.40 -13.93 -20.49
CA SER A 411 -16.66 -15.37 -20.56
C SER A 411 -15.74 -16.15 -21.50
N VAL A 412 -14.56 -15.61 -21.83
CA VAL A 412 -13.54 -16.33 -22.61
C VAL A 412 -12.94 -17.44 -21.75
N ASP A 413 -12.74 -18.62 -22.35
CA ASP A 413 -12.00 -19.73 -21.74
C ASP A 413 -10.54 -19.33 -21.60
N VAL A 414 -10.09 -19.25 -20.35
CA VAL A 414 -8.70 -18.92 -20.00
C VAL A 414 -8.04 -20.07 -19.25
N GLY A 415 -8.58 -21.28 -19.27
CA GLY A 415 -7.96 -22.44 -18.62
C GLY A 415 -8.96 -23.35 -17.92
N THR A 416 -8.42 -24.16 -17.01
CA THR A 416 -9.17 -25.13 -16.22
C THR A 416 -8.90 -24.86 -14.74
N LEU A 417 -9.92 -24.93 -13.90
CA LEU A 417 -9.81 -24.82 -12.45
C LEU A 417 -9.31 -26.14 -11.83
N PRO A 418 -8.80 -26.14 -10.58
CA PRO A 418 -8.34 -27.36 -9.89
C PRO A 418 -9.40 -28.47 -9.78
N ASP A 419 -10.68 -28.13 -9.84
CA ASP A 419 -11.80 -29.08 -9.82
C ASP A 419 -12.14 -29.68 -11.21
N GLY A 420 -11.38 -29.32 -12.24
CA GLY A 420 -11.55 -29.78 -13.63
C GLY A 420 -12.57 -28.98 -14.44
N SER A 421 -13.21 -27.95 -13.88
CA SER A 421 -14.15 -27.09 -14.59
C SER A 421 -13.44 -25.99 -15.41
N THR A 422 -14.09 -25.44 -16.44
CA THR A 422 -13.48 -24.38 -17.26
C THR A 422 -13.36 -23.06 -16.49
N MET A 423 -12.16 -22.51 -16.41
CA MET A 423 -11.90 -21.16 -15.91
C MET A 423 -12.32 -20.15 -16.99
N ARG A 424 -13.38 -19.39 -16.71
CA ARG A 424 -13.89 -18.34 -17.61
C ARG A 424 -13.51 -16.97 -17.05
N PHE A 425 -13.02 -16.08 -17.91
CA PHE A 425 -12.71 -14.72 -17.49
C PHE A 425 -14.03 -13.95 -17.17
N PRO A 426 -14.09 -13.24 -16.03
CA PRO A 426 -15.34 -12.73 -15.48
C PRO A 426 -15.80 -11.48 -16.23
N SER A 427 -17.11 -11.26 -16.28
CA SER A 427 -17.70 -10.29 -17.19
C SER A 427 -17.73 -8.84 -16.67
N ALA A 428 -17.46 -7.90 -17.57
CA ALA A 428 -17.70 -6.48 -17.38
C ALA A 428 -19.20 -6.15 -17.26
N ALA A 429 -19.52 -4.90 -16.91
CA ALA A 429 -20.90 -4.40 -16.88
C ALA A 429 -21.29 -3.89 -18.28
N GLY A 430 -21.51 -4.83 -19.20
CA GLY A 430 -21.78 -4.58 -20.62
C GLY A 430 -20.53 -4.23 -21.43
N PHE A 431 -19.70 -3.30 -20.95
CA PHE A 431 -18.41 -2.98 -21.57
C PHE A 431 -17.35 -2.53 -20.56
N ILE A 432 -17.72 -1.65 -19.62
CA ILE A 432 -16.81 -1.13 -18.58
C ILE A 432 -17.15 -1.71 -17.21
N HIS A 433 -16.26 -1.52 -16.24
CA HIS A 433 -16.42 -2.11 -14.91
C HIS A 433 -17.10 -1.22 -13.89
N ASN A 434 -17.11 0.10 -14.08
CA ASN A 434 -17.77 1.07 -13.20
C ASN A 434 -18.64 1.99 -14.07
N LEU A 435 -19.95 1.92 -13.88
CA LEU A 435 -20.91 2.67 -14.69
C LEU A 435 -21.26 4.00 -14.01
N GLU A 436 -21.60 4.98 -14.84
CA GLU A 436 -22.11 6.30 -14.46
C GLU A 436 -23.55 6.28 -13.92
N PHE A 437 -24.21 5.12 -13.93
CA PHE A 437 -25.54 4.91 -13.37
C PHE A 437 -25.47 4.41 -11.94
N THR A 438 -26.51 4.73 -11.17
CA THR A 438 -26.58 4.40 -9.75
C THR A 438 -27.53 3.25 -9.45
N GLU A 439 -27.25 2.55 -8.36
CA GLU A 439 -28.08 1.54 -7.75
C GLU A 439 -28.23 1.82 -6.24
N PRO A 440 -29.30 1.33 -5.59
CA PRO A 440 -29.41 1.37 -4.14
C PRO A 440 -28.29 0.57 -3.46
N GLY A 441 -27.73 1.11 -2.39
CA GLY A 441 -26.72 0.47 -1.55
C GLY A 441 -26.99 0.65 -0.05
N PRO A 442 -26.26 -0.06 0.81
CA PRO A 442 -26.47 -0.02 2.27
C PRO A 442 -26.19 1.36 2.89
N ASP A 443 -25.27 2.12 2.30
CA ASP A 443 -24.89 3.47 2.72
C ASP A 443 -25.51 4.57 1.81
N GLY A 444 -26.58 4.24 1.06
CA GLY A 444 -27.26 5.11 0.10
C GLY A 444 -27.03 4.72 -1.36
N ASN A 445 -27.49 5.56 -2.29
CA ASN A 445 -27.27 5.32 -3.73
C ASN A 445 -25.76 5.34 -4.04
N ARG A 446 -25.33 4.42 -4.89
CA ARG A 446 -23.94 4.24 -5.28
C ARG A 446 -23.82 3.95 -6.77
N PHE A 447 -22.68 4.22 -7.37
CA PHE A 447 -22.41 3.87 -8.77
C PHE A 447 -22.17 2.38 -8.93
N PHE A 448 -22.68 1.82 -10.04
CA PHE A 448 -22.69 0.39 -10.30
C PHE A 448 -21.29 -0.17 -10.60
N LEU A 449 -21.00 -1.37 -10.10
CA LEU A 449 -19.78 -2.13 -10.37
C LEU A 449 -20.09 -3.48 -11.02
N SER A 450 -19.29 -3.87 -12.01
CA SER A 450 -19.40 -5.16 -12.69
C SER A 450 -19.25 -6.38 -11.77
N SER A 451 -19.76 -7.51 -12.23
CA SER A 451 -19.57 -8.80 -11.56
C SER A 451 -18.08 -9.17 -11.43
N ALA A 452 -17.28 -8.90 -12.46
CA ALA A 452 -15.83 -9.10 -12.42
C ALA A 452 -15.16 -8.37 -11.25
N LEU A 453 -15.52 -7.10 -11.01
CA LEU A 453 -14.98 -6.39 -9.86
C LEU A 453 -15.53 -6.94 -8.54
N THR A 454 -16.85 -7.08 -8.43
CA THR A 454 -17.50 -7.38 -7.14
C THR A 454 -17.30 -8.82 -6.67
N GLN A 455 -17.10 -9.77 -7.59
CA GLN A 455 -17.01 -11.19 -7.27
C GLN A 455 -15.58 -11.75 -7.38
N THR A 456 -14.70 -11.11 -8.15
CA THR A 456 -13.33 -11.60 -8.36
C THR A 456 -12.28 -10.65 -7.81
N PHE A 457 -12.16 -9.44 -8.38
CA PHE A 457 -10.96 -8.62 -8.15
C PHE A 457 -10.99 -7.83 -6.85
N ILE A 458 -12.14 -7.29 -6.43
CA ILE A 458 -12.25 -6.56 -5.15
C ILE A 458 -12.06 -7.51 -3.96
N PRO A 459 -12.67 -8.71 -3.91
CA PRO A 459 -12.39 -9.69 -2.86
C PRO A 459 -10.89 -10.02 -2.73
N PHE A 460 -10.19 -10.20 -3.85
CA PHE A 460 -8.75 -10.45 -3.83
C PHE A 460 -7.96 -9.26 -3.28
N ARG A 461 -8.27 -8.03 -3.70
CA ARG A 461 -7.61 -6.81 -3.16
C ARG A 461 -7.83 -6.64 -1.67
N LYS A 462 -9.03 -6.94 -1.18
CA LYS A 462 -9.33 -7.01 0.25
C LYS A 462 -8.40 -8.01 0.95
N GLN A 463 -8.26 -9.22 0.41
CA GLN A 463 -7.39 -10.24 0.99
C GLN A 463 -5.93 -9.80 1.04
N VAL A 464 -5.40 -9.16 -0.01
CA VAL A 464 -4.02 -8.62 -0.02
C VAL A 464 -3.82 -7.58 1.08
N MET A 465 -4.78 -6.64 1.20
CA MET A 465 -4.73 -5.59 2.22
C MET A 465 -4.81 -6.17 3.64
N GLU A 466 -5.73 -7.11 3.89
CA GLU A 466 -5.87 -7.78 5.18
C GLU A 466 -4.62 -8.62 5.50
N GLY A 467 -4.08 -9.36 4.54
CA GLY A 467 -2.84 -10.12 4.72
C GLY A 467 -1.68 -9.23 5.15
N PHE A 468 -1.50 -8.09 4.48
CA PHE A 468 -0.47 -7.12 4.84
C PHE A 468 -0.68 -6.50 6.23
N LEU A 469 -1.91 -6.12 6.58
CA LEU A 469 -2.21 -5.52 7.88
C LEU A 469 -2.01 -6.49 9.04
N ASN A 470 -2.29 -7.78 8.83
CA ASN A 470 -2.15 -8.82 9.85
C ASN A 470 -0.73 -9.43 9.95
N ALA A 471 0.16 -9.11 9.01
CA ALA A 471 1.54 -9.62 9.02
C ALA A 471 2.37 -9.05 10.18
N GLU A 472 3.39 -9.81 10.60
CA GLU A 472 4.44 -9.31 11.50
C GLU A 472 5.18 -8.14 10.84
N HIS A 473 5.44 -7.08 11.61
CA HIS A 473 6.18 -5.93 11.10
C HIS A 473 7.04 -5.26 12.19
N PRO A 474 8.16 -4.61 11.79
CA PRO A 474 8.95 -3.77 12.67
C PRO A 474 8.22 -2.44 12.93
N LEU A 475 8.07 -2.08 14.21
CA LEU A 475 7.61 -0.75 14.62
C LEU A 475 8.75 0.29 14.61
N THR A 476 9.99 -0.16 14.75
CA THR A 476 11.17 0.70 14.84
C THR A 476 12.27 0.23 13.89
N PRO A 477 13.13 1.12 13.37
CA PRO A 477 14.36 0.69 12.71
C PRO A 477 15.26 -0.13 13.66
N PRO A 478 16.16 -0.99 13.13
CA PRO A 478 17.13 -1.77 13.92
C PRO A 478 18.28 -0.88 14.42
N SER A 479 17.95 0.12 15.22
CA SER A 479 18.88 1.12 15.76
C SER A 479 18.72 1.33 17.27
N ARG A 480 17.80 0.60 17.91
CA ARG A 480 17.43 0.81 19.30
C ARG A 480 18.31 -0.04 20.20
N PHE A 481 19.03 0.60 21.13
CA PHE A 481 19.93 -0.06 22.08
C PHE A 481 19.26 -0.17 23.46
N ASN A 482 19.47 -1.30 24.14
CA ASN A 482 19.04 -1.55 25.52
C ASN A 482 17.52 -1.45 25.77
N LEU A 483 16.70 -2.10 24.93
CA LEU A 483 15.27 -2.25 25.18
C LEU A 483 15.05 -3.19 26.38
N SER A 484 14.41 -2.71 27.45
CA SER A 484 14.26 -3.47 28.70
C SER A 484 12.81 -3.87 29.03
N GLY A 485 11.83 -3.04 28.68
CA GLY A 485 10.42 -3.31 28.96
C GLY A 485 9.51 -2.75 27.89
N THR A 486 8.38 -3.45 27.66
CA THR A 486 7.34 -3.05 26.71
C THR A 486 5.95 -3.05 27.34
N ALA A 487 5.07 -2.22 26.81
CA ALA A 487 3.63 -2.19 27.11
C ALA A 487 2.85 -1.81 25.85
N SER A 488 1.54 -2.08 25.83
CA SER A 488 0.66 -1.64 24.74
C SER A 488 -0.74 -1.27 25.27
N ASP A 489 -1.36 -0.27 24.67
CA ASP A 489 -2.76 0.12 24.91
C ASP A 489 -3.70 -0.31 23.77
N GLY A 490 -3.19 -1.08 22.79
CA GLY A 490 -3.91 -1.47 21.59
C GLY A 490 -3.91 -0.46 20.45
N ARG A 491 -3.36 0.74 20.64
CA ARG A 491 -3.10 1.73 19.58
C ARG A 491 -1.61 2.04 19.42
N PHE A 492 -0.88 1.97 20.52
CA PHE A 492 0.55 2.25 20.60
C PHE A 492 1.28 1.09 21.31
N ALA A 493 2.51 0.87 20.89
CA ALA A 493 3.52 0.21 21.68
C ALA A 493 4.30 1.26 22.48
N TYR A 494 4.68 0.91 23.70
CA TYR A 494 5.51 1.73 24.59
C TYR A 494 6.71 0.92 25.03
N TRP A 495 7.86 1.57 25.16
CA TRP A 495 9.05 0.92 25.69
C TRP A 495 9.96 1.89 26.42
N VAL A 496 10.91 1.31 27.15
CA VAL A 496 11.98 2.04 27.83
C VAL A 496 13.35 1.61 27.27
N GLU A 497 14.22 2.61 27.07
CA GLU A 497 15.62 2.38 26.72
C GLU A 497 16.48 2.55 27.98
N ARG A 498 17.08 1.45 28.42
CA ARG A 498 17.85 1.33 29.65
C ARG A 498 19.31 1.77 29.42
N ARG A 499 19.56 3.08 29.50
CA ARG A 499 20.88 3.70 29.27
C ARG A 499 21.07 4.97 30.11
N SER A 500 22.30 5.48 30.13
CA SER A 500 22.58 6.83 30.66
C SER A 500 21.74 7.86 29.90
N GLY A 501 20.96 8.66 30.63
CA GLY A 501 19.98 9.58 30.05
C GLY A 501 18.81 8.85 29.39
N GLY A 502 18.37 7.72 29.96
CA GLY A 502 17.35 6.82 29.41
C GLY A 502 16.06 7.52 29.00
N VAL A 503 15.31 6.88 28.11
CA VAL A 503 14.11 7.43 27.50
C VAL A 503 12.92 6.50 27.63
N VAL A 504 11.73 7.11 27.64
CA VAL A 504 10.44 6.45 27.46
C VAL A 504 9.94 6.84 26.08
N MET A 505 9.59 5.84 25.28
CA MET A 505 9.18 6.01 23.88
C MET A 505 7.82 5.38 23.64
N ARG A 506 7.16 5.82 22.56
CA ARG A 506 6.04 5.10 21.96
C ARG A 506 6.17 5.01 20.45
N ALA A 507 5.48 4.06 19.84
CA ALA A 507 5.24 3.99 18.40
C ALA A 507 3.79 3.60 18.16
N SER A 508 3.18 4.15 17.10
CA SER A 508 1.89 3.66 16.63
C SER A 508 2.03 2.21 16.16
N LEU A 509 1.08 1.35 16.55
CA LEU A 509 1.02 -0.04 16.07
C LEU A 509 0.69 -0.14 14.57
N ASP A 510 0.16 0.94 14.00
CA ASP A 510 -0.23 1.02 12.60
C ASP A 510 0.87 1.69 11.76
N SER A 511 1.38 2.84 12.19
CA SER A 511 2.32 3.60 11.35
C SER A 511 3.80 3.36 11.66
N GLY A 512 4.12 2.71 12.78
CA GLY A 512 5.47 2.72 13.35
C GLY A 512 5.94 4.13 13.74
N GLY A 513 5.05 5.14 13.72
CA GLY A 513 5.38 6.53 14.00
C GLY A 513 5.86 6.70 15.44
N GLU A 514 7.16 6.88 15.62
CA GLU A 514 7.80 6.98 16.92
C GLU A 514 7.63 8.36 17.56
N GLN A 515 7.51 8.39 18.88
CA GLN A 515 7.47 9.62 19.66
C GLN A 515 8.17 9.46 21.01
N LEU A 516 8.97 10.46 21.37
CA LEU A 516 9.61 10.57 22.67
C LEU A 516 8.59 11.02 23.73
N MET A 517 8.44 10.23 24.79
CA MET A 517 7.51 10.50 25.89
C MET A 517 8.22 11.15 27.08
N ALA A 518 9.40 10.67 27.44
CA ALA A 518 10.25 11.26 28.49
C ALA A 518 11.73 10.97 28.22
N PHE A 519 12.62 11.83 28.71
CA PHE A 519 14.08 11.72 28.51
C PHE A 519 14.84 12.06 29.78
N ASN A 520 16.15 11.77 29.81
CA ASN A 520 17.00 11.96 30.99
C ASN A 520 16.47 11.20 32.22
N ARG A 521 16.02 9.95 32.01
CA ARG A 521 15.53 9.05 33.05
C ARG A 521 16.69 8.23 33.63
N THR A 522 16.60 7.91 34.91
CA THR A 522 17.68 7.24 35.65
C THR A 522 17.55 5.73 35.49
N ASP A 523 17.98 5.22 34.35
CA ASP A 523 18.03 3.78 34.05
C ASP A 523 16.64 3.10 34.19
N PRO A 524 15.67 3.47 33.33
CA PRO A 524 14.32 2.90 33.39
C PRO A 524 14.33 1.40 33.07
N VAL A 525 13.54 0.62 33.82
CA VAL A 525 13.64 -0.86 33.83
C VAL A 525 12.43 -1.53 33.20
N ALA A 526 11.22 -1.18 33.65
CA ALA A 526 9.97 -1.76 33.17
C ALA A 526 8.90 -0.68 32.99
N ILE A 527 7.90 -0.95 32.14
CA ILE A 527 6.81 -0.03 31.83
C ILE A 527 5.47 -0.76 31.78
N ALA A 528 4.40 -0.08 32.19
CA ALA A 528 3.02 -0.52 32.10
C ALA A 528 2.12 0.67 31.66
N THR A 529 0.93 0.38 31.13
CA THR A 529 -0.04 1.40 30.74
C THR A 529 -1.46 0.97 31.04
N ASP A 530 -2.32 1.94 31.38
CA ASP A 530 -3.77 1.77 31.43
C ASP A 530 -4.48 2.39 30.21
N GLY A 531 -3.73 2.77 29.18
CA GLY A 531 -4.21 3.49 27.99
C GLY A 531 -4.38 5.00 28.18
N THR A 532 -4.34 5.51 29.41
CA THR A 532 -4.42 6.95 29.73
C THR A 532 -3.10 7.49 30.29
N HIS A 533 -2.37 6.64 31.01
CA HIS A 533 -1.09 6.95 31.65
C HIS A 533 -0.07 5.85 31.38
N LEU A 534 1.20 6.27 31.39
CA LEU A 534 2.36 5.40 31.43
C LEU A 534 2.89 5.36 32.85
N TYR A 535 3.29 4.17 33.27
CA TYR A 535 3.89 3.90 34.57
C TYR A 535 5.20 3.17 34.34
N TRP A 536 6.30 3.65 34.90
CA TRP A 536 7.57 2.94 34.78
C TRP A 536 8.36 2.94 36.09
N THR A 537 9.24 1.96 36.19
CA THR A 537 10.21 1.82 37.28
C THR A 537 11.59 2.30 36.84
N GLU A 538 12.33 2.89 37.76
CA GLU A 538 13.74 3.27 37.56
C GLU A 538 14.62 2.49 38.52
N ALA A 539 15.83 2.12 38.09
CA ALA A 539 16.76 1.34 38.90
C ALA A 539 17.18 2.05 40.21
N ALA A 540 17.06 3.37 40.24
CA ALA A 540 17.26 4.19 41.44
C ALA A 540 16.14 4.04 42.51
N GLY A 541 15.11 3.24 42.25
CA GLY A 541 14.07 2.92 43.23
C GLY A 541 12.87 3.85 43.19
N SER A 542 12.56 4.44 42.03
CA SER A 542 11.41 5.31 41.79
C SER A 542 10.35 4.64 40.90
N ILE A 543 9.08 4.91 41.21
CA ILE A 543 7.94 4.62 40.34
C ILE A 543 7.38 5.95 39.85
N LEU A 544 7.28 6.12 38.54
CA LEU A 544 6.84 7.36 37.91
C LEU A 544 5.59 7.17 37.06
N LYS A 545 4.87 8.26 36.84
CA LYS A 545 3.64 8.36 36.05
C LYS A 545 3.72 9.51 35.05
N LEU A 546 3.24 9.29 33.83
CA LEU A 546 3.12 10.31 32.79
C LEU A 546 1.80 10.15 32.02
N PRO A 547 1.03 11.21 31.77
CA PRO A 547 -0.13 11.12 30.89
C PRO A 547 0.26 10.86 29.43
N VAL A 548 -0.40 9.92 28.77
CA VAL A 548 -0.14 9.55 27.35
C VAL A 548 -0.44 10.71 26.39
N ALA A 549 -1.38 11.58 26.76
CA ALA A 549 -1.80 12.72 25.94
C ALA A 549 -0.82 13.90 25.97
N THR A 550 0.09 13.97 26.96
CA THR A 550 1.02 15.10 27.14
C THR A 550 2.47 14.63 27.14
N PRO A 551 3.02 14.25 25.97
CA PRO A 551 4.41 13.84 25.85
C PRO A 551 5.34 14.95 26.33
N LEU A 552 6.49 14.59 26.91
CA LEU A 552 7.50 15.49 27.46
C LEU A 552 7.04 16.33 28.67
N ALA A 553 5.84 16.09 29.21
CA ALA A 553 5.47 16.65 30.50
C ALA A 553 6.38 16.12 31.63
N THR A 554 6.51 16.88 32.72
CA THR A 554 7.27 16.43 33.89
C THR A 554 6.60 15.19 34.51
N PRO A 555 7.31 14.05 34.62
CA PRO A 555 6.75 12.86 35.24
C PRO A 555 6.40 13.09 36.70
N THR A 556 5.24 12.58 37.13
CA THR A 556 4.85 12.57 38.53
C THR A 556 5.53 11.39 39.22
N VAL A 557 6.19 11.64 40.36
CA VAL A 557 6.80 10.59 41.17
C VAL A 557 5.75 10.02 42.13
N LEU A 558 5.42 8.74 41.98
CA LEU A 558 4.43 8.07 42.83
C LEU A 558 5.07 7.44 44.08
N ALA A 559 6.29 6.95 43.96
CA ALA A 559 7.05 6.36 45.06
C ALA A 559 8.56 6.49 44.83
N THR A 560 9.33 6.55 45.92
CA THR A 560 10.81 6.61 45.94
C THR A 560 11.39 5.74 47.05
N GLY A 561 12.71 5.55 47.02
CA GLY A 561 13.45 4.83 48.06
C GLY A 561 13.20 3.33 48.07
N ILE A 562 12.83 2.75 46.92
CA ILE A 562 12.51 1.33 46.80
C ILE A 562 13.76 0.55 46.39
N ALA A 563 14.30 -0.27 47.30
CA ALA A 563 15.44 -1.13 47.01
C ALA A 563 15.01 -2.40 46.25
N GLY A 564 15.74 -2.77 45.20
CA GLY A 564 15.47 -3.98 44.43
C GLY A 564 14.17 -3.93 43.61
N LEU A 565 13.82 -2.73 43.12
CA LEU A 565 12.65 -2.51 42.25
C LEU A 565 12.87 -3.16 40.87
N GLY A 566 11.86 -3.87 40.38
CA GLY A 566 11.91 -4.60 39.11
C GLY A 566 10.72 -4.29 38.20
N GLY A 567 9.95 -5.34 37.87
CA GLY A 567 8.80 -5.29 36.97
C GLY A 567 7.63 -4.48 37.51
N ILE A 568 6.77 -4.00 36.61
CA ILE A 568 5.53 -3.29 36.93
C ILE A 568 4.41 -3.74 36.01
N ALA A 569 3.19 -3.85 36.56
CA ALA A 569 1.96 -4.15 35.83
C ALA A 569 0.81 -3.30 36.41
N THR A 570 -0.24 -3.09 35.62
CA THR A 570 -1.44 -2.34 36.03
C THR A 570 -2.70 -3.06 35.58
N ASP A 571 -3.75 -2.97 36.39
CA ASP A 571 -5.10 -3.39 36.01
C ASP A 571 -6.03 -2.22 35.66
N GLY A 572 -5.44 -1.03 35.47
CA GLY A 572 -6.16 0.22 35.22
C GLY A 572 -6.46 1.03 36.48
N THR A 573 -6.37 0.43 37.67
CA THR A 573 -6.63 1.13 38.94
C THR A 573 -5.51 0.94 39.97
N THR A 574 -4.84 -0.20 39.93
CA THR A 574 -3.82 -0.62 40.89
C THR A 574 -2.54 -0.95 40.15
N LEU A 575 -1.42 -0.46 40.69
CA LEU A 575 -0.08 -0.82 40.24
C LEU A 575 0.43 -1.99 41.08
N PHE A 576 1.02 -2.96 40.41
CA PHE A 576 1.68 -4.13 41.00
C PHE A 576 3.14 -4.11 40.56
N TRP A 577 4.07 -4.39 41.48
CA TRP A 577 5.50 -4.47 41.14
C TRP A 577 6.23 -5.50 41.98
N THR A 578 7.42 -5.87 41.50
CA THR A 578 8.37 -6.72 42.23
C THR A 578 9.36 -5.84 42.98
N GLU A 579 9.59 -6.15 44.26
CA GLU A 579 10.49 -5.41 45.15
C GLU A 579 11.21 -6.39 46.08
N GLY A 580 12.53 -6.54 45.95
CA GLY A 580 13.33 -7.35 46.88
C GLY A 580 12.86 -8.81 47.03
N GLY A 581 12.27 -9.38 45.97
CA GLY A 581 11.68 -10.72 45.96
C GLY A 581 10.22 -10.79 46.44
N ALA A 582 9.61 -9.69 46.86
CA ALA A 582 8.19 -9.58 47.21
C ALA A 582 7.35 -9.06 46.03
N LEU A 583 6.03 -9.25 46.10
CA LEU A 583 5.06 -8.58 45.25
C LEU A 583 4.29 -7.54 46.07
N ARG A 584 4.33 -6.30 45.60
CA ARG A 584 3.72 -5.14 46.24
C ARG A 584 2.64 -4.54 45.36
N LYS A 585 1.73 -3.77 45.97
CA LYS A 585 0.72 -2.98 45.26
C LYS A 585 0.46 -1.62 45.89
N MET A 586 -0.03 -0.70 45.07
CA MET A 586 -0.56 0.61 45.46
C MET A 586 -1.57 1.12 44.42
N SER A 587 -2.38 2.12 44.78
CA SER A 587 -3.24 2.80 43.80
C SER A 587 -2.41 3.47 42.70
N ASN A 588 -2.94 3.52 41.48
CA ASN A 588 -2.32 4.23 40.35
C ASN A 588 -2.32 5.77 40.50
N GLN A 589 -2.85 6.27 41.62
CA GLN A 589 -2.76 7.66 42.09
C GLN A 589 -1.72 7.85 43.21
N GLY A 590 -1.00 6.79 43.60
CA GLY A 590 -0.08 6.78 44.74
C GLY A 590 -0.75 6.36 46.05
N GLY A 591 -0.06 6.58 47.18
CA GLY A 591 -0.55 6.28 48.52
C GLY A 591 0.13 5.09 49.19
N THR A 592 -0.56 4.44 50.12
CA THR A 592 0.01 3.37 50.95
C THR A 592 0.37 2.14 50.11
N ARG A 593 1.60 1.64 50.31
CA ARG A 593 2.09 0.39 49.73
C ARG A 593 1.68 -0.78 50.60
N SER A 594 1.23 -1.88 49.99
CA SER A 594 0.82 -3.09 50.69
C SER A 594 1.38 -4.34 50.01
N ASP A 595 1.50 -5.43 50.78
CA ASP A 595 1.95 -6.73 50.29
C ASP A 595 0.83 -7.47 49.56
N VAL A 596 1.19 -8.10 48.44
CA VAL A 596 0.40 -9.16 47.79
C VAL A 596 1.01 -10.51 48.12
N VAL A 597 2.35 -10.60 48.05
CA VAL A 597 3.13 -11.77 48.41
C VAL A 597 4.38 -11.30 49.14
N THR A 598 4.69 -11.91 50.29
CA THR A 598 5.93 -11.65 51.04
C THR A 598 7.16 -12.11 50.24
N ALA A 599 8.36 -11.72 50.67
CA ALA A 599 9.58 -12.01 49.93
C ALA A 599 9.80 -13.51 49.70
N ARG A 600 10.12 -13.86 48.44
CA ARG A 600 10.39 -15.23 47.98
C ARG A 600 11.69 -15.26 47.18
N SER A 601 12.37 -16.40 47.18
CA SER A 601 13.58 -16.62 46.39
C SER A 601 13.26 -16.71 44.89
N ASN A 602 14.17 -16.25 44.04
CA ASN A 602 14.13 -16.39 42.58
C ASN A 602 12.95 -15.68 41.87
N VAL A 603 12.30 -14.72 42.53
CA VAL A 603 11.33 -13.83 41.86
C VAL A 603 12.09 -12.91 40.91
N THR A 604 11.69 -12.92 39.65
CA THR A 604 12.26 -12.06 38.60
C THR A 604 11.41 -10.80 38.39
N GLY A 605 11.83 -9.90 37.50
CA GLY A 605 11.04 -8.71 37.12
C GLY A 605 9.90 -8.96 36.13
N ARG A 606 9.59 -10.21 35.76
CA ARG A 606 8.51 -10.51 34.80
C ARG A 606 7.19 -10.70 35.55
N LEU A 607 6.25 -9.83 35.25
CA LEU A 607 4.99 -9.66 35.97
C LEU A 607 3.89 -9.24 35.00
N THR A 608 2.69 -9.79 35.14
CA THR A 608 1.49 -9.31 34.46
C THR A 608 0.24 -9.55 35.32
N VAL A 609 -0.91 -9.01 34.93
CA VAL A 609 -2.17 -9.14 35.66
C VAL A 609 -3.33 -9.40 34.71
N ASP A 610 -4.37 -10.10 35.19
CA ASP A 610 -5.67 -10.16 34.51
C ASP A 610 -6.74 -9.40 35.34
N GLY A 611 -8.03 -9.69 35.17
CA GLY A 611 -9.09 -9.10 35.98
C GLY A 611 -9.00 -9.41 37.49
N THR A 612 -8.40 -10.53 37.87
CA THR A 612 -8.52 -11.19 39.18
C THR A 612 -7.19 -11.59 39.84
N HIS A 613 -6.14 -11.87 39.06
CA HIS A 613 -4.88 -12.45 39.51
C HIS A 613 -3.66 -11.63 39.07
N VAL A 614 -2.57 -11.83 39.80
CA VAL A 614 -1.21 -11.40 39.47
C VAL A 614 -0.41 -12.64 39.07
N TYR A 615 0.31 -12.53 37.96
CA TYR A 615 1.16 -13.58 37.40
C TYR A 615 2.61 -13.12 37.39
N TRP A 616 3.54 -13.96 37.85
CA TRP A 616 4.96 -13.63 37.87
C TRP A 616 5.84 -14.84 37.66
N GLN A 617 7.10 -14.60 37.29
CA GLN A 617 8.08 -15.67 37.18
C GLN A 617 8.92 -15.81 38.46
N GLU A 618 8.97 -17.05 38.97
CA GLU A 618 9.78 -17.53 40.09
C GLU A 618 10.63 -18.72 39.62
N GLY A 619 11.92 -18.48 39.30
CA GLY A 619 12.74 -19.46 38.60
C GLY A 619 12.13 -19.83 37.23
N ASP A 620 11.90 -21.11 36.98
CA ASP A 620 11.20 -21.60 35.77
C ASP A 620 9.68 -21.71 35.96
N ALA A 621 9.14 -21.39 37.15
CA ALA A 621 7.71 -21.45 37.40
C ALA A 621 7.06 -20.09 37.12
N ILE A 622 5.98 -20.09 36.33
CA ILE A 622 5.04 -18.99 36.28
C ILE A 622 4.00 -19.22 37.36
N ARG A 623 3.99 -18.36 38.37
CA ARG A 623 3.10 -18.42 39.52
C ARG A 623 1.90 -17.50 39.32
N LYS A 624 0.83 -17.78 40.06
CA LYS A 624 -0.34 -16.89 40.17
C LYS A 624 -0.88 -16.81 41.59
N VAL A 625 -1.44 -15.64 41.92
CA VAL A 625 -2.12 -15.35 43.18
C VAL A 625 -3.24 -14.35 42.93
N ALA A 626 -4.31 -14.36 43.73
CA ALA A 626 -5.31 -13.31 43.64
C ALA A 626 -4.69 -11.93 43.95
N LYS A 627 -5.18 -10.86 43.33
CA LYS A 627 -4.69 -9.48 43.57
C LYS A 627 -4.79 -9.01 45.03
N GLY A 628 -5.66 -9.65 45.80
CA GLY A 628 -5.80 -9.45 47.25
C GLY A 628 -4.71 -10.13 48.09
N GLY A 629 -3.88 -10.99 47.49
CA GLY A 629 -3.00 -11.93 48.18
C GLY A 629 -3.66 -13.30 48.34
N GLY A 630 -3.06 -14.17 49.17
CA GLY A 630 -3.56 -15.50 49.47
C GLY A 630 -2.64 -16.62 48.98
N THR A 631 -3.20 -17.80 48.72
CA THR A 631 -2.43 -18.98 48.34
C THR A 631 -1.83 -18.83 46.94
N VAL A 632 -0.51 -18.96 46.85
CA VAL A 632 0.23 -18.99 45.58
C VAL A 632 0.07 -20.36 44.92
N SER A 633 -0.24 -20.38 43.62
CA SER A 633 -0.30 -21.59 42.80
C SER A 633 0.57 -21.47 41.55
N THR A 634 0.90 -22.60 40.92
CA THR A 634 1.64 -22.62 39.63
C THR A 634 0.66 -22.56 38.47
N LEU A 635 0.86 -21.63 37.54
CA LEU A 635 0.17 -21.61 36.25
C LEU A 635 0.82 -22.63 35.29
N LEU A 636 2.16 -22.57 35.17
CA LEU A 636 2.96 -23.54 34.40
C LEU A 636 4.44 -23.50 34.85
N THR A 637 5.21 -24.52 34.47
CA THR A 637 6.67 -24.55 34.63
C THR A 637 7.31 -24.66 33.26
N ARG A 638 8.14 -23.68 32.91
CA ARG A 638 8.82 -23.59 31.61
C ARG A 638 10.07 -22.73 31.73
N ALA A 639 11.20 -23.26 31.29
CA ALA A 639 12.46 -22.55 31.28
C ALA A 639 12.50 -21.46 30.18
N SER A 640 13.50 -20.58 30.26
CA SER A 640 13.82 -19.58 29.22
C SER A 640 12.71 -18.59 28.88
N ILE A 641 11.75 -18.36 29.79
CA ILE A 641 10.77 -17.29 29.66
C ILE A 641 11.46 -15.94 29.87
N THR A 642 11.31 -15.04 28.92
CA THR A 642 11.89 -13.69 28.94
C THR A 642 10.86 -12.59 29.14
N GLY A 643 9.59 -12.84 28.84
CA GLY A 643 8.51 -11.86 29.03
C GLY A 643 7.17 -12.50 29.35
N LEU A 644 6.31 -11.74 30.04
CA LEU A 644 4.93 -12.10 30.37
C LEU A 644 4.00 -10.92 30.06
N ALA A 645 2.87 -11.20 29.41
CA ALA A 645 1.80 -10.23 29.21
C ALA A 645 0.43 -10.90 29.32
N SER A 646 -0.63 -10.14 29.53
CA SER A 646 -1.99 -10.68 29.69
C SER A 646 -2.98 -9.80 28.93
N ASP A 647 -3.90 -10.43 28.21
CA ASP A 647 -5.03 -9.75 27.57
C ASP A 647 -6.35 -9.97 28.32
N GLY A 648 -6.26 -10.47 29.55
CA GLY A 648 -7.41 -10.80 30.40
C GLY A 648 -7.98 -12.20 30.20
N ALA A 649 -7.74 -12.84 29.06
CA ALA A 649 -8.16 -14.22 28.78
C ALA A 649 -6.99 -15.20 28.72
N GLN A 650 -5.84 -14.74 28.22
CA GLN A 650 -4.62 -15.49 28.02
C GLN A 650 -3.45 -14.80 28.70
N VAL A 651 -2.52 -15.60 29.26
CA VAL A 651 -1.17 -15.17 29.58
C VAL A 651 -0.28 -15.50 28.39
N TRP A 652 0.28 -14.46 27.79
CA TRP A 652 1.23 -14.52 26.69
C TRP A 652 2.66 -14.58 27.23
N LEU A 653 3.48 -15.46 26.64
CA LEU A 653 4.87 -15.67 27.05
C LEU A 653 5.80 -15.47 25.87
N ALA A 654 6.87 -14.70 26.10
CA ALA A 654 8.05 -14.73 25.24
C ALA A 654 9.01 -15.80 25.78
N GLU A 655 9.37 -16.74 24.93
CA GLU A 655 10.37 -17.76 25.21
C GLU A 655 11.59 -17.54 24.32
N ASP A 656 12.75 -17.46 24.96
CA ASP A 656 14.02 -17.28 24.26
C ASP A 656 14.45 -18.56 23.53
N GLY A 657 14.98 -18.39 22.33
CA GLY A 657 15.40 -19.46 21.42
C GLY A 657 15.84 -18.91 20.07
N MET A 658 16.49 -19.74 19.25
CA MET A 658 16.89 -19.43 17.87
C MET A 658 16.17 -20.39 16.90
N PRO A 659 14.99 -20.05 16.36
CA PRO A 659 14.20 -18.83 16.57
C PRO A 659 13.44 -18.78 17.92
N GLY A 660 13.01 -17.58 18.33
CA GLY A 660 12.21 -17.36 19.53
C GLY A 660 10.80 -17.88 19.39
N ARG A 661 10.04 -17.96 20.49
CA ARG A 661 8.63 -18.42 20.47
C ARG A 661 7.74 -17.48 21.26
N ILE A 662 6.60 -17.11 20.67
CA ILE A 662 5.49 -16.48 21.38
C ILE A 662 4.45 -17.57 21.68
N LEU A 663 4.16 -17.74 22.96
CA LEU A 663 3.24 -18.75 23.47
C LEU A 663 2.05 -18.07 24.15
N ARG A 664 0.95 -18.80 24.28
CA ARG A 664 -0.21 -18.39 25.10
C ARG A 664 -0.74 -19.56 25.92
N VAL A 665 -1.27 -19.24 27.09
CA VAL A 665 -1.95 -20.18 27.99
C VAL A 665 -3.17 -19.49 28.60
N PRO A 666 -4.32 -20.17 28.78
CA PRO A 666 -5.45 -19.57 29.45
C PRO A 666 -5.09 -19.11 30.86
N VAL A 667 -5.65 -17.99 31.32
CA VAL A 667 -5.45 -17.46 32.69
C VAL A 667 -5.80 -18.49 33.80
N GLY A 668 -6.75 -19.38 33.50
CA GLY A 668 -7.10 -20.52 34.37
C GLY A 668 -6.01 -21.58 34.50
N GLY A 669 -5.05 -21.63 33.58
CA GLY A 669 -4.17 -22.77 33.32
C GLY A 669 -4.74 -23.64 32.18
N GLY A 670 -3.93 -24.58 31.68
CA GLY A 670 -4.31 -25.48 30.60
C GLY A 670 -3.19 -25.69 29.59
N THR A 671 -3.57 -26.09 28.38
CA THR A 671 -2.64 -26.35 27.28
C THR A 671 -1.94 -25.06 26.86
N VAL A 672 -0.61 -25.10 26.83
CA VAL A 672 0.21 -24.04 26.24
C VAL A 672 0.19 -24.21 24.72
N VAL A 673 -0.18 -23.14 24.01
CA VAL A 673 -0.23 -23.11 22.54
C VAL A 673 0.84 -22.16 22.04
N GLN A 674 1.65 -22.60 21.09
CA GLN A 674 2.54 -21.70 20.35
C GLN A 674 1.69 -20.85 19.40
N ALA A 675 1.71 -19.53 19.57
CA ALA A 675 0.95 -18.61 18.73
C ALA A 675 1.69 -18.33 17.41
N PHE A 676 2.99 -18.05 17.48
CA PHE A 676 3.85 -17.87 16.31
C PHE A 676 5.35 -17.92 16.69
N THR A 677 6.21 -17.96 15.68
CA THR A 677 7.67 -18.07 15.80
C THR A 677 8.34 -16.82 15.21
N PRO A 678 8.72 -15.83 16.05
CA PRO A 678 9.52 -14.70 15.59
C PRO A 678 10.88 -15.15 15.06
N THR A 679 11.48 -14.38 14.16
CA THR A 679 12.76 -14.74 13.53
C THR A 679 13.99 -14.60 14.45
N PHE A 680 13.81 -14.12 15.68
CA PHE A 680 14.90 -13.73 16.58
C PHE A 680 14.62 -14.08 18.04
N ASN A 681 15.67 -14.00 18.87
CA ASN A 681 15.59 -14.08 20.33
C ASN A 681 14.77 -12.92 20.90
N LEU A 682 14.07 -13.17 22.01
CA LEU A 682 13.06 -12.27 22.56
C LEU A 682 13.46 -11.78 23.95
N THR A 683 13.32 -10.48 24.21
CA THR A 683 13.57 -9.89 25.53
C THR A 683 12.31 -9.56 26.30
N SER A 684 11.21 -9.23 25.62
CA SER A 684 9.95 -8.90 26.25
C SER A 684 8.76 -9.22 25.35
N VAL A 685 7.57 -9.29 25.94
CA VAL A 685 6.29 -9.32 25.22
C VAL A 685 5.30 -8.41 25.94
N ALA A 686 4.46 -7.73 25.18
CA ALA A 686 3.32 -6.96 25.62
C ALA A 686 2.12 -7.28 24.73
N VAL A 687 0.91 -7.12 25.27
CA VAL A 687 -0.33 -7.26 24.50
C VAL A 687 -1.26 -6.09 24.78
N GLY A 688 -1.96 -5.63 23.75
CA GLY A 688 -2.92 -4.53 23.84
C GLY A 688 -3.82 -4.55 22.62
N GLY A 689 -5.14 -4.36 22.82
CA GLY A 689 -6.13 -4.53 21.76
C GLY A 689 -5.97 -5.89 21.06
N ASP A 690 -5.87 -5.86 19.73
CA ASP A 690 -5.66 -7.04 18.88
C ASP A 690 -4.17 -7.27 18.53
N HIS A 691 -3.21 -6.66 19.23
CA HIS A 691 -1.79 -6.79 18.92
C HIS A 691 -0.98 -7.48 20.03
N VAL A 692 0.04 -8.19 19.58
CA VAL A 692 1.19 -8.65 20.37
C VAL A 692 2.40 -7.85 19.95
N VAL A 693 3.11 -7.29 20.91
CA VAL A 693 4.33 -6.51 20.73
C VAL A 693 5.47 -7.23 21.42
N TRP A 694 6.64 -7.28 20.82
CA TRP A 694 7.83 -7.87 21.45
C TRP A 694 9.09 -7.12 21.06
N THR A 695 10.15 -7.34 21.82
CA THR A 695 11.46 -6.75 21.55
C THR A 695 12.48 -7.81 21.26
N GLU A 696 13.33 -7.49 20.30
CA GLU A 696 14.45 -8.34 19.93
C GLU A 696 15.60 -8.28 20.94
N ASN A 697 16.29 -9.41 21.14
CA ASN A 697 17.51 -9.54 21.96
C ASN A 697 18.82 -9.26 21.18
N ARG A 698 18.81 -8.30 20.25
CA ARG A 698 20.00 -7.82 19.53
C ARG A 698 20.32 -6.40 19.95
N SER A 699 21.58 -6.03 19.79
CA SER A 699 22.09 -4.68 20.08
C SER A 699 22.87 -4.18 18.85
N PRO A 700 22.28 -3.33 17.99
CA PRO A 700 20.93 -2.75 18.09
C PRO A 700 19.81 -3.77 17.83
N GLY A 701 18.64 -3.54 18.41
CA GLY A 701 17.44 -4.36 18.25
C GLY A 701 16.24 -3.55 17.76
N THR A 702 15.12 -4.23 17.57
CA THR A 702 13.87 -3.68 17.04
C THR A 702 12.67 -4.02 17.95
N VAL A 703 11.70 -3.11 18.02
CA VAL A 703 10.35 -3.42 18.54
C VAL A 703 9.51 -3.94 17.38
N MET A 704 8.92 -5.12 17.54
CA MET A 704 8.10 -5.79 16.54
C MET A 704 6.64 -5.84 17.00
N ALA A 705 5.70 -5.90 16.06
CA ALA A 705 4.30 -6.13 16.33
C ALA A 705 3.66 -7.10 15.33
N LYS A 706 2.65 -7.82 15.80
CA LYS A 706 1.78 -8.69 15.00
C LYS A 706 0.38 -8.73 15.59
N THR A 707 -0.64 -8.88 14.75
CA THR A 707 -2.02 -9.10 15.21
C THR A 707 -2.14 -10.47 15.89
N LYS A 708 -2.93 -10.53 16.97
CA LYS A 708 -3.15 -11.71 17.84
C LYS A 708 -3.76 -12.89 17.14
#